data_AF-A0A7W0HJC2-F1
#
_entry.id   AF-A0A7W0HJC2-F1
#
_cell.length_a   1.000
_cell.length_b   1.000
_cell.length_c   1.000
_cell.angle_alpha   90.00
_cell.angle_beta   90.00
_cell.angle_gamma   90.00
#
_symmetry.space_group_name_H-M   'P 1'
#
loop_
_entity.id
_entity.type
_entity.pdbx_description
1 polymer ?
#
loop_
_entity_poly.entity_id
_entity_poly.type
_entity_poly.pdbx_seq_one_letter_code
_entity_poly.pdbx_strand_id
1 'polypeptide(L)'
;MTDLKMGPLLSLVEKPSRYMGGEINAIVKTGEDIRLRMALAFPDTYEIGMSHFGMQILYDLVNARPEACAERVFAPGVDMAELLKSRQLPLFSLETRRPLGEFDIVGFSLLYELNYTNVLMMLDLAGIPFYADQRGSNHPFVIAGGPCTVNPEPVALFFDAMVVGDGEAVLPAMLDAWADWKDAGAENKTELLKAWAAIEGVYVPVFFAAAFDASGRQKTRPLLPGYDKVRRAVIPDLDLVGFPESPVIPFGRPVHDRLRLEIARGCTRGCRFCQAGMIYRPVRERSPDTLAGLVEKSLGSTGYEDLSLLSLSTGDYSCLTPLMKHLAAQYRRRHLAISIPSFRAGTLNPEMMELIRSVRKTGFTIAPEAGSPRLRSVINKNISEDEIIETVSTAFDLGWQLVKLYFMIGLPTETDADIEAIAELVRRLHKLRPKGRRGGNINVSVATFIPKPHVPFQWAGQLDAATARDRMQYLRRRVKGRGVEFKWQDPETSRLEGVFARGDRRLAPVLAAAYQRGCRFDGWTDSFDKAAWDETFTAQGVDPEVYLQPVDLDAPLPWDHIDTGVSRDFLAAEHQKALDGTPTPDCRSGDCQGCGVCDFKTCRPIEAFEKKCDVSAPAAPAPPLADAEGPFHRVRVVYSKLGPARYFGQLELVSIFLRALRRAGVEPAYSAGFHPKPKVAFGDALPVGMESEAESFFMTIATDFPLEQIPASLNRHLPEGLLAVGCSPAQTREVPQRPGPAVYQVTLPSGSRFDHQAFEAFTAAPAFEVMFSTRKKGDQQVDLKAVVTECFRLRPDRLQLRMVQPSGLTLRPGPVVASIFSLPDAVMHQARVLKLAEHAGCTGDFTEPGNI
;
A
#
# COMPACT_ATOMS: atom_id res chain seq x y z
N MET A 1 10.19 -18.01 23.00
CA MET A 1 9.33 -16.85 22.67
C MET A 1 9.50 -15.81 23.76
N THR A 2 10.33 -14.81 23.52
CA THR A 2 10.33 -13.59 24.33
C THR A 2 8.98 -12.93 24.12
N ASP A 3 8.17 -12.84 25.17
CA ASP A 3 6.88 -12.15 25.15
C ASP A 3 7.14 -10.65 24.95
N LEU A 4 7.26 -10.24 23.68
CA LEU A 4 7.68 -8.91 23.28
C LEU A 4 6.55 -7.95 23.64
N LYS A 5 6.72 -7.23 24.75
CA LYS A 5 5.75 -6.25 25.24
C LYS A 5 5.70 -5.06 24.27
N MET A 6 4.76 -5.12 23.32
CA MET A 6 4.60 -4.11 22.28
C MET A 6 4.13 -2.75 22.80
N GLY A 7 3.32 -2.71 23.86
CA GLY A 7 2.74 -1.46 24.38
C GLY A 7 3.77 -0.33 24.59
N PRO A 8 4.87 -0.57 25.34
CA PRO A 8 5.94 0.41 25.49
C PRO A 8 6.58 0.90 24.19
N LEU A 9 6.67 0.06 23.16
CA LEU A 9 7.24 0.44 21.86
C LEU A 9 6.26 1.28 21.05
N LEU A 10 5.00 0.84 20.95
CA LEU A 10 3.94 1.53 20.20
C LEU A 10 3.69 2.95 20.73
N SER A 11 3.91 3.17 22.02
CA SER A 11 3.80 4.49 22.65
C SER A 11 4.89 5.49 22.23
N LEU A 12 5.97 5.04 21.59
CA LEU A 12 7.15 5.84 21.25
C LEU A 12 7.32 6.08 19.74
N VAL A 13 6.40 5.59 18.92
CA VAL A 13 6.47 5.68 17.45
C VAL A 13 5.33 6.53 16.90
N GLU A 14 5.53 7.15 15.73
CA GLU A 14 4.60 8.13 15.16
C GLU A 14 3.28 7.50 14.72
N LYS A 15 3.35 6.30 14.14
CA LYS A 15 2.19 5.60 13.57
C LYS A 15 2.06 4.18 14.14
N PRO A 16 1.61 4.02 15.40
CA PRO A 16 1.58 2.73 16.08
C PRO A 16 0.66 1.69 15.42
N SER A 17 -0.43 2.13 14.78
CA SER A 17 -1.41 1.24 14.14
C SER A 17 -0.81 0.30 13.10
N ARG A 18 0.33 0.67 12.49
CA ARG A 18 1.02 -0.17 11.51
C ARG A 18 1.74 -1.39 12.08
N TYR A 19 1.92 -1.44 13.40
CA TYR A 19 2.67 -2.49 14.10
C TYR A 19 1.79 -3.28 15.09
N MET A 20 0.48 -3.01 15.13
CA MET A 20 -0.41 -3.60 16.14
C MET A 20 -0.67 -5.09 15.91
N GLY A 21 -0.83 -5.51 14.65
CA GLY A 21 -1.41 -6.81 14.29
C GLY A 21 -2.89 -6.89 14.65
N GLY A 22 -3.47 -8.10 14.62
CA GLY A 22 -4.85 -8.35 15.04
C GLY A 22 -5.92 -7.82 14.08
N GLU A 23 -5.56 -7.57 12.83
CA GLU A 23 -6.49 -7.08 11.82
C GLU A 23 -7.63 -8.05 11.53
N ILE A 24 -8.77 -7.51 11.13
CA ILE A 24 -9.90 -8.33 10.70
C ILE A 24 -9.50 -9.14 9.46
N ASN A 25 -9.86 -10.43 9.45
CA ASN A 25 -9.48 -11.45 8.48
C ASN A 25 -7.99 -11.86 8.51
N ALA A 26 -7.18 -11.39 9.47
CA ALA A 26 -5.87 -11.97 9.69
C ALA A 26 -6.01 -13.42 10.19
N ILE A 27 -5.28 -14.33 9.56
CA ILE A 27 -5.19 -15.75 9.90
C ILE A 27 -4.00 -15.95 10.82
N VAL A 28 -4.26 -16.51 12.00
CA VAL A 28 -3.23 -16.85 12.99
C VAL A 28 -3.25 -18.35 13.22
N LYS A 29 -2.11 -19.01 12.97
CA LYS A 29 -1.93 -20.45 13.20
C LYS A 29 -0.77 -20.68 14.16
N THR A 30 -1.08 -21.20 15.34
CA THR A 30 -0.09 -21.40 16.43
C THR A 30 0.05 -22.86 16.88
N GLY A 31 -0.63 -23.79 16.22
CA GLY A 31 -0.59 -25.21 16.55
C GLY A 31 0.77 -25.86 16.30
N GLU A 32 1.02 -26.98 16.97
CA GLU A 32 2.21 -27.83 16.77
C GLU A 32 2.22 -28.47 15.38
N ASP A 33 1.05 -28.65 14.77
CA ASP A 33 0.87 -29.21 13.42
C ASP A 33 1.39 -28.29 12.29
N ILE A 34 1.81 -27.06 12.60
CA ILE A 34 2.39 -26.14 11.62
C ILE A 34 3.84 -26.52 11.34
N ARG A 35 4.02 -27.16 10.19
CA ARG A 35 5.30 -27.69 9.68
C ARG A 35 6.14 -26.62 8.98
N LEU A 36 5.49 -25.68 8.29
CA LEU A 36 6.15 -24.64 7.50
C LEU A 36 5.70 -23.25 7.93
N ARG A 37 6.66 -22.37 8.26
CA ARG A 37 6.43 -20.97 8.59
C ARG A 37 7.07 -20.08 7.55
N MET A 38 6.26 -19.34 6.81
CA MET A 38 6.70 -18.39 5.80
C MET A 38 6.42 -16.94 6.23
N ALA A 39 7.41 -16.07 6.10
CA ALA A 39 7.22 -14.63 6.21
C ALA A 39 7.06 -14.03 4.81
N LEU A 40 5.95 -13.32 4.58
CA LEU A 40 5.73 -12.48 3.40
C LEU A 40 6.21 -11.07 3.72
N ALA A 41 7.45 -10.79 3.31
CA ALA A 41 8.13 -9.54 3.54
C ALA A 41 7.87 -8.53 2.41
N PHE A 42 7.47 -7.32 2.78
CA PHE A 42 7.35 -6.21 1.86
C PHE A 42 8.39 -5.14 2.18
N PRO A 43 9.33 -4.83 1.27
CA PRO A 43 10.46 -3.92 1.54
C PRO A 43 10.05 -2.44 1.49
N ASP A 44 8.90 -2.10 2.04
CA ASP A 44 8.40 -0.74 2.25
C ASP A 44 7.47 -0.72 3.47
N THR A 45 7.04 0.47 3.84
CA THR A 45 6.06 0.72 4.89
C THR A 45 4.77 -0.07 4.71
N TYR A 46 4.13 -0.38 5.84
CA TYR A 46 2.84 -1.06 5.93
C TYR A 46 1.78 -0.48 4.99
N GLU A 47 1.66 0.85 4.90
CA GLU A 47 0.62 1.49 4.07
C GLU A 47 0.78 1.19 2.57
N ILE A 48 2.03 1.05 2.11
CA ILE A 48 2.37 0.68 0.74
C ILE A 48 2.16 -0.82 0.56
N GLY A 49 2.73 -1.64 1.45
CA GLY A 49 2.65 -3.09 1.33
C GLY A 49 1.22 -3.65 1.45
N MET A 50 0.36 -3.07 2.29
CA MET A 50 -1.06 -3.45 2.36
C MET A 50 -1.83 -3.09 1.08
N SER A 51 -1.33 -2.13 0.29
CA SER A 51 -1.88 -1.79 -1.03
C SER A 51 -1.44 -2.76 -2.12
N HIS A 52 -0.45 -3.61 -1.87
CA HIS A 52 0.00 -4.63 -2.82
C HIS A 52 -0.93 -5.86 -2.83
N PHE A 53 -1.62 -6.07 -3.95
CA PHE A 53 -2.59 -7.16 -4.08
C PHE A 53 -1.94 -8.54 -4.18
N GLY A 54 -0.78 -8.65 -4.85
CA GLY A 54 -0.05 -9.92 -4.98
C GLY A 54 0.29 -10.55 -3.62
N MET A 55 0.67 -9.75 -2.62
CA MET A 55 0.94 -10.25 -1.28
C MET A 55 -0.32 -10.81 -0.59
N GLN A 56 -1.51 -10.25 -0.85
CA GLN A 56 -2.78 -10.79 -0.33
C GLN A 56 -3.13 -12.13 -0.97
N ILE A 57 -2.87 -12.28 -2.27
CA ILE A 57 -3.05 -13.56 -2.98
C ILE A 57 -2.12 -14.62 -2.38
N LEU A 58 -0.82 -14.31 -2.22
CA LEU A 58 0.14 -15.27 -1.66
C LEU A 58 -0.16 -15.58 -0.18
N TYR A 59 -0.63 -14.59 0.59
CA TYR A 59 -1.04 -14.79 1.99
C TYR A 59 -2.19 -15.79 2.11
N ASP A 60 -3.23 -15.63 1.28
CA ASP A 60 -4.38 -16.53 1.21
C ASP A 60 -3.96 -17.93 0.75
N LEU A 61 -3.15 -18.00 -0.32
CA LEU A 61 -2.66 -19.25 -0.90
C LEU A 61 -1.88 -20.12 0.10
N VAL A 62 -0.93 -19.53 0.85
CA VAL A 62 -0.15 -20.27 1.84
C VAL A 62 -1.01 -20.64 3.05
N ASN A 63 -1.85 -19.71 3.53
CA ASN A 63 -2.69 -19.97 4.69
C ASN A 63 -3.89 -20.88 4.40
N ALA A 64 -4.22 -21.16 3.14
CA ALA A 64 -5.20 -22.20 2.79
C ALA A 64 -4.69 -23.61 3.12
N ARG A 65 -3.37 -23.81 3.25
CA ARG A 65 -2.75 -25.11 3.56
C ARG A 65 -2.75 -25.36 5.08
N PRO A 66 -3.36 -26.43 5.61
CA PRO A 66 -3.44 -26.67 7.05
C PRO A 66 -2.07 -26.71 7.76
N GLU A 67 -1.06 -27.26 7.11
CA GLU A 67 0.29 -27.52 7.63
C GLU A 67 1.27 -26.34 7.48
N ALA A 68 0.85 -25.24 6.84
CA ALA A 68 1.68 -24.07 6.63
C ALA A 68 1.03 -22.79 7.19
N CYS A 69 1.84 -21.83 7.62
CA CYS A 69 1.39 -20.48 7.91
C CYS A 69 2.20 -19.44 7.14
N ALA A 70 1.51 -18.40 6.68
CA ALA A 70 2.14 -17.18 6.17
C ALA A 70 1.83 -16.01 7.11
N GLU A 71 2.86 -15.26 7.47
CA GLU A 71 2.76 -14.05 8.28
C GLU A 71 3.36 -12.85 7.55
N ARG A 72 2.79 -11.66 7.75
CA ARG A 72 3.19 -10.43 7.04
C ARG A 72 4.25 -9.68 7.82
N VAL A 73 5.24 -9.16 7.10
CA VAL A 73 6.34 -8.36 7.65
C VAL A 73 6.60 -7.18 6.73
N PHE A 74 6.81 -5.99 7.29
CA PHE A 74 7.02 -4.75 6.54
C PHE A 74 8.30 -4.07 6.98
N ALA A 75 8.89 -3.25 6.10
CA ALA A 75 9.99 -2.40 6.50
C ALA A 75 9.50 -1.40 7.56
N PRO A 76 10.09 -1.39 8.77
CA PRO A 76 9.70 -0.45 9.81
C PRO A 76 10.05 0.99 9.40
N GLY A 77 9.26 1.96 9.88
CA GLY A 77 9.64 3.37 9.81
C GLY A 77 10.95 3.64 10.55
N VAL A 78 11.62 4.75 10.23
CA VAL A 78 12.93 5.10 10.81
C VAL A 78 12.89 5.12 12.34
N ASP A 79 11.83 5.67 12.92
CA ASP A 79 11.56 5.72 14.36
C ASP A 79 11.52 4.33 15.02
N MET A 80 10.77 3.40 14.43
CA MET A 80 10.70 2.02 14.91
C MET A 80 12.00 1.26 14.67
N ALA A 81 12.65 1.44 13.52
CA ALA A 81 13.92 0.78 13.22
C ALA A 81 15.01 1.14 14.24
N GLU A 82 15.12 2.43 14.59
CA GLU A 82 16.04 2.91 15.63
C GLU A 82 15.69 2.37 17.02
N LEU A 83 14.39 2.27 17.34
CA LEU A 83 13.92 1.71 18.60
C LEU A 83 14.23 0.22 18.72
N LEU A 84 14.05 -0.56 17.65
CA LEU A 84 14.41 -1.98 17.59
C LEU A 84 15.91 -2.17 17.79
N LYS A 85 16.74 -1.40 17.06
CA LYS A 85 18.21 -1.45 17.19
C LYS A 85 18.68 -1.09 18.59
N SER A 86 18.24 0.05 19.12
CA SER A 86 18.67 0.53 20.45
C SER A 86 18.28 -0.40 21.60
N ARG A 87 17.19 -1.17 21.43
CA ARG A 87 16.72 -2.16 22.41
C ARG A 87 17.14 -3.59 22.08
N GLN A 88 17.93 -3.80 21.03
CA GLN A 88 18.35 -5.12 20.56
C GLN A 88 17.18 -6.10 20.35
N LEU A 89 16.06 -5.58 19.82
CA LEU A 89 14.89 -6.36 19.49
C LEU A 89 14.90 -6.72 18.00
N PRO A 90 14.57 -7.96 17.62
CA PRO A 90 14.53 -8.34 16.22
C PRO A 90 13.32 -7.73 15.51
N LEU A 91 13.41 -7.57 14.19
CA LEU A 91 12.23 -7.37 13.36
C LEU A 91 11.29 -8.59 13.47
N PHE A 92 9.98 -8.33 13.52
CA PHE A 92 8.96 -9.35 13.79
C PHE A 92 7.75 -9.24 12.85
N SER A 93 6.97 -10.32 12.78
CA SER A 93 5.71 -10.40 12.03
C SER A 93 4.51 -9.72 12.70
N LEU A 94 3.49 -9.37 11.92
CA LEU A 94 2.29 -8.74 12.47
C LEU A 94 1.38 -9.71 13.22
N GLU A 95 1.24 -10.93 12.72
CA GLU A 95 0.27 -11.91 13.21
C GLU A 95 0.63 -12.42 14.60
N THR A 96 1.87 -12.91 14.77
CA THR A 96 2.31 -13.52 16.04
C THR A 96 3.48 -12.82 16.70
N ARG A 97 4.03 -11.77 16.08
CA ARG A 97 5.27 -11.09 16.53
C ARG A 97 6.47 -12.03 16.57
N ARG A 98 6.45 -13.06 15.73
CA ARG A 98 7.58 -13.98 15.57
C ARG A 98 8.76 -13.21 14.97
N PRO A 99 9.96 -13.31 15.56
CA PRO A 99 11.17 -12.76 14.96
C PRO A 99 11.38 -13.30 13.54
N LEU A 100 11.76 -12.42 12.61
CA LEU A 100 11.89 -12.77 11.19
C LEU A 100 12.91 -13.90 10.94
N GLY A 101 13.96 -13.99 11.76
CA GLY A 101 14.96 -15.07 11.69
C GLY A 101 14.45 -16.45 12.14
N GLU A 102 13.27 -16.56 12.76
CA GLU A 102 12.67 -17.83 13.22
C GLU A 102 11.71 -18.46 12.19
N PHE A 103 11.59 -17.89 10.99
CA PHE A 103 10.82 -18.49 9.90
C PHE A 103 11.66 -19.50 9.13
N ASP A 104 11.00 -20.41 8.40
CA ASP A 104 11.68 -21.35 7.50
C ASP A 104 12.03 -20.68 6.16
N ILE A 105 11.12 -19.80 5.70
CA ILE A 105 11.24 -19.07 4.42
C ILE A 105 10.84 -17.61 4.64
N VAL A 106 11.64 -16.67 4.14
CA VAL A 106 11.32 -15.24 4.04
C VAL A 106 11.22 -14.86 2.57
N GLY A 107 10.03 -14.52 2.10
CA GLY A 107 9.77 -14.13 0.72
C GLY A 107 9.56 -12.62 0.55
N PHE A 108 10.41 -11.97 -0.24
CA PHE A 108 10.33 -10.54 -0.53
C PHE A 108 9.58 -10.22 -1.83
N SER A 109 8.67 -9.25 -1.81
CA SER A 109 8.07 -8.67 -3.03
C SER A 109 8.91 -7.51 -3.58
N LEU A 110 9.66 -7.74 -4.66
CA LEU A 110 10.50 -6.75 -5.35
C LEU A 110 9.72 -6.05 -6.46
N LEU A 111 9.05 -4.95 -6.11
CA LEU A 111 8.24 -4.16 -7.06
C LEU A 111 8.99 -3.02 -7.72
N TYR A 112 10.04 -2.52 -7.04
CA TYR A 112 10.75 -1.30 -7.41
C TYR A 112 12.20 -1.36 -6.94
N GLU A 113 13.13 -0.87 -7.76
CA GLU A 113 14.58 -1.00 -7.51
C GLU A 113 15.04 -0.18 -6.30
N LEU A 114 14.41 0.96 -6.01
CA LEU A 114 14.81 1.82 -4.90
C LEU A 114 14.36 1.31 -3.52
N ASN A 115 13.73 0.13 -3.48
CA ASN A 115 13.39 -0.57 -2.25
C ASN A 115 14.47 -1.59 -1.84
N TYR A 116 15.53 -1.77 -2.63
CA TYR A 116 16.52 -2.82 -2.34
C TYR A 116 17.29 -2.59 -1.03
N THR A 117 17.59 -1.35 -0.66
CA THR A 117 18.21 -1.05 0.65
C THR A 117 17.30 -1.42 1.82
N ASN A 118 15.97 -1.34 1.64
CA ASN A 118 15.01 -1.77 2.66
C ASN A 118 15.01 -3.29 2.87
N VAL A 119 15.33 -4.09 1.84
CA VAL A 119 15.56 -5.53 2.01
C VAL A 119 16.70 -5.76 2.99
N LEU A 120 17.84 -5.07 2.78
CA LEU A 120 19.00 -5.18 3.65
C LEU A 120 18.70 -4.68 5.07
N MET A 121 17.92 -3.61 5.21
CA MET A 121 17.45 -3.13 6.51
C MET A 121 16.66 -4.20 7.26
N MET A 122 15.75 -4.90 6.57
CA MET A 122 14.93 -5.95 7.19
C MET A 122 15.77 -7.16 7.59
N LEU A 123 16.75 -7.56 6.76
CA LEU A 123 17.69 -8.64 7.09
C LEU A 123 18.58 -8.27 8.28
N ASP A 124 19.12 -7.05 8.32
CA ASP A 124 19.95 -6.54 9.42
C ASP A 124 19.20 -6.55 10.75
N LEU A 125 17.99 -5.99 10.78
CA LEU A 125 17.13 -5.98 11.97
C LEU A 125 16.70 -7.38 12.40
N ALA A 126 16.77 -8.38 11.53
CA ALA A 126 16.45 -9.77 11.84
C ALA A 126 17.68 -10.60 12.24
N GLY A 127 18.89 -10.05 12.13
CA GLY A 127 20.14 -10.81 12.30
C GLY A 127 20.39 -11.85 11.21
N ILE A 128 19.80 -11.68 10.02
CA ILE A 128 19.98 -12.58 8.87
C ILE A 128 21.12 -12.04 7.99
N PRO A 129 22.17 -12.84 7.68
CA PRO A 129 23.22 -12.42 6.76
C PRO A 129 22.69 -12.00 5.39
N PHE A 130 23.22 -10.89 4.85
CA PHE A 130 22.79 -10.33 3.57
C PHE A 130 23.00 -11.32 2.42
N TYR A 131 24.21 -11.90 2.35
CA TYR A 131 24.60 -12.78 1.24
C TYR A 131 24.13 -14.21 1.46
N ALA A 132 23.64 -14.83 0.38
CA ALA A 132 23.07 -16.18 0.41
C ALA A 132 24.08 -17.28 0.78
N ASP A 133 25.35 -17.08 0.47
CA ASP A 133 26.46 -17.98 0.80
C ASP A 133 26.90 -17.90 2.27
N GLN A 134 26.54 -16.83 2.97
CA GLN A 134 26.79 -16.64 4.41
C GLN A 134 25.68 -17.23 5.29
N ARG A 135 24.56 -17.65 4.70
CA ARG A 135 23.43 -18.26 5.43
C ARG A 135 23.60 -19.77 5.55
N GLY A 136 23.89 -20.23 6.78
CA GLY A 136 23.86 -21.65 7.16
C GLY A 136 22.45 -22.19 7.45
N SER A 137 22.36 -23.45 7.91
CA SER A 137 21.09 -24.18 8.17
C SER A 137 20.19 -23.56 9.25
N ASN A 138 20.73 -22.70 10.12
CA ASN A 138 19.98 -22.01 11.17
C ASN A 138 19.28 -20.72 10.70
N HIS A 139 19.44 -20.34 9.44
CA HIS A 139 18.79 -19.15 8.86
C HIS A 139 17.64 -19.56 7.93
N PRO A 140 16.61 -18.71 7.78
CA PRO A 140 15.60 -18.93 6.76
C PRO A 140 16.20 -18.96 5.35
N PHE A 141 15.53 -19.67 4.46
CA PHE A 141 15.69 -19.42 3.02
C PHE A 141 15.11 -18.05 2.69
N VAL A 142 15.89 -17.20 2.03
CA VAL A 142 15.46 -15.88 1.60
C VAL A 142 15.16 -15.93 0.11
N ILE A 143 13.89 -15.78 -0.25
CA ILE A 143 13.43 -15.79 -1.64
C ILE A 143 12.85 -14.44 -2.05
N ALA A 144 12.69 -14.22 -3.35
CA ALA A 144 12.05 -13.02 -3.88
C ALA A 144 11.04 -13.34 -5.00
N GLY A 145 10.11 -12.43 -5.23
CA GLY A 145 9.23 -12.42 -6.40
C GLY A 145 8.91 -10.99 -6.83
N GLY A 146 8.13 -10.82 -7.89
CA GLY A 146 7.70 -9.51 -8.39
C GLY A 146 8.44 -9.06 -9.65
N PRO A 147 8.03 -7.93 -10.26
CA PRO A 147 8.48 -7.53 -11.59
C PRO A 147 9.98 -7.25 -11.69
N CYS A 148 10.66 -6.85 -10.61
CA CYS A 148 12.12 -6.63 -10.66
C CYS A 148 12.90 -7.93 -10.90
N THR A 149 12.32 -9.11 -10.64
CA THR A 149 13.00 -10.40 -10.84
C THR A 149 13.31 -10.72 -12.30
N VAL A 150 12.78 -9.94 -13.26
CA VAL A 150 13.15 -10.07 -14.68
C VAL A 150 14.54 -9.48 -14.98
N ASN A 151 15.12 -8.69 -14.07
CA ASN A 151 16.57 -8.48 -14.00
C ASN A 151 17.05 -8.72 -12.56
N PRO A 152 17.35 -9.98 -12.20
CA PRO A 152 17.66 -10.34 -10.82
C PRO A 152 19.11 -10.00 -10.44
N GLU A 153 20.00 -9.81 -11.41
CA GLU A 153 21.45 -9.74 -11.20
C GLU A 153 21.94 -8.69 -10.19
N PRO A 154 21.38 -7.46 -10.12
CA PRO A 154 21.81 -6.47 -9.14
C PRO A 154 21.64 -6.90 -7.68
N VAL A 155 20.74 -7.86 -7.42
CA VAL A 155 20.41 -8.36 -6.07
C VAL A 155 20.59 -9.87 -5.93
N ALA A 156 21.06 -10.55 -6.97
CA ALA A 156 21.11 -12.01 -7.05
C ALA A 156 21.90 -12.65 -5.89
N LEU A 157 22.96 -11.99 -5.41
CA LEU A 157 23.78 -12.50 -4.31
C LEU A 157 23.07 -12.52 -2.95
N PHE A 158 21.93 -11.83 -2.81
CA PHE A 158 21.18 -11.76 -1.55
C PHE A 158 20.10 -12.83 -1.40
N PHE A 159 19.73 -13.51 -2.49
CA PHE A 159 18.60 -14.43 -2.51
C PHE A 159 19.03 -15.87 -2.78
N ASP A 160 18.36 -16.81 -2.12
CA ASP A 160 18.53 -18.25 -2.34
C ASP A 160 17.82 -18.71 -3.62
N ALA A 161 16.63 -18.16 -3.88
CA ALA A 161 15.87 -18.35 -5.10
C ALA A 161 14.97 -17.14 -5.38
N MET A 162 14.59 -16.93 -6.64
CA MET A 162 13.75 -15.81 -7.09
C MET A 162 12.69 -16.32 -8.07
N VAL A 163 11.43 -15.94 -7.88
CA VAL A 163 10.30 -16.32 -8.72
C VAL A 163 10.08 -15.26 -9.80
N VAL A 164 10.18 -15.68 -11.05
CA VAL A 164 9.95 -14.89 -12.25
C VAL A 164 8.60 -15.28 -12.86
N GLY A 165 7.68 -14.32 -12.91
CA GLY A 165 6.33 -14.53 -13.46
C GLY A 165 5.25 -14.66 -12.39
N ASP A 166 4.21 -15.44 -12.68
CA ASP A 166 3.05 -15.60 -11.81
C ASP A 166 3.35 -16.55 -10.64
N GLY A 167 3.36 -16.00 -9.42
CA GLY A 167 3.75 -16.73 -8.21
C GLY A 167 2.72 -17.74 -7.71
N GLU A 168 1.45 -17.62 -8.12
CA GLU A 168 0.37 -18.47 -7.61
C GLU A 168 0.52 -19.94 -8.05
N ALA A 169 1.19 -20.19 -9.17
CA ALA A 169 1.52 -21.55 -9.63
C ALA A 169 2.86 -22.05 -9.07
N VAL A 170 3.85 -21.15 -8.94
CA VAL A 170 5.22 -21.51 -8.58
C VAL A 170 5.37 -21.75 -7.08
N LEU A 171 4.79 -20.88 -6.25
CA LEU A 171 4.98 -20.93 -4.82
C LEU A 171 4.49 -22.26 -4.21
N PRO A 172 3.28 -22.78 -4.51
CA PRO A 172 2.85 -24.08 -3.99
C PRO A 172 3.84 -25.21 -4.29
N ALA A 173 4.35 -25.30 -5.52
CA ALA A 173 5.34 -26.30 -5.91
C ALA A 173 6.67 -26.15 -5.16
N MET A 174 7.10 -24.90 -4.89
CA MET A 174 8.28 -24.66 -4.05
C MET A 174 8.07 -25.10 -2.60
N LEU A 175 6.88 -24.90 -2.03
CA LEU A 175 6.57 -25.32 -0.66
C LEU A 175 6.47 -26.84 -0.56
N ASP A 176 5.90 -27.51 -1.57
CA ASP A 176 5.87 -28.98 -1.65
C ASP A 176 7.29 -29.54 -1.71
N ALA A 177 8.14 -29.01 -2.58
CA ALA A 177 9.55 -29.42 -2.67
C ALA A 177 10.33 -29.18 -1.36
N TRP A 178 10.01 -28.10 -0.64
CA TRP A 178 10.58 -27.84 0.69
C TRP A 178 10.12 -28.87 1.73
N ALA A 179 8.84 -29.23 1.71
CA ALA A 179 8.28 -30.22 2.63
C ALA A 179 8.89 -31.61 2.40
N ASP A 180 9.00 -32.03 1.13
CA ASP A 180 9.63 -33.30 0.74
C ASP A 180 11.11 -33.34 1.17
N TRP A 181 11.83 -32.23 0.97
CA TRP A 181 13.23 -32.10 1.41
C TRP A 181 13.37 -32.22 2.94
N LYS A 182 12.46 -31.60 3.70
CA LYS A 182 12.44 -31.75 5.16
C LYS A 182 12.12 -33.18 5.60
N ASP A 183 11.16 -33.85 4.95
CA ASP A 183 10.77 -35.22 5.29
C ASP A 183 11.84 -36.26 4.98
N ALA A 184 12.68 -36.00 3.97
CA ALA A 184 13.84 -36.81 3.67
C ALA A 184 14.96 -36.69 4.72
N GLY A 185 14.82 -35.82 5.74
CA GLY A 185 15.87 -35.53 6.71
C GLY A 185 17.08 -34.83 6.09
N ALA A 186 16.91 -34.23 4.91
CA ALA A 186 18.00 -33.61 4.18
C ALA A 186 18.38 -32.26 4.82
N GLU A 187 19.65 -32.12 5.19
CA GLU A 187 20.23 -30.86 5.68
C GLU A 187 20.95 -30.10 4.57
N ASN A 188 21.15 -30.74 3.42
CA ASN A 188 21.88 -30.15 2.30
C ASN A 188 20.98 -29.17 1.52
N LYS A 189 21.20 -27.88 1.79
CA LYS A 189 20.59 -26.75 1.08
C LYS A 189 20.64 -26.89 -0.45
N THR A 190 21.75 -27.41 -1.01
CA THR A 190 21.92 -27.53 -2.46
C THR A 190 20.91 -28.49 -3.10
N GLU A 191 20.44 -29.51 -2.38
CA GLU A 191 19.44 -30.46 -2.90
C GLU A 191 18.09 -29.78 -3.10
N LEU A 192 17.63 -29.01 -2.11
CA LEU A 192 16.42 -28.20 -2.24
C LEU A 192 16.55 -27.17 -3.37
N LEU A 193 17.70 -26.48 -3.46
CA LEU A 193 17.94 -25.52 -4.54
C LEU A 193 17.88 -26.17 -5.93
N LYS A 194 18.36 -27.41 -6.09
CA LYS A 194 18.21 -28.16 -7.35
C LYS A 194 16.75 -28.54 -7.62
N ALA A 195 16.00 -28.94 -6.60
CA ALA A 195 14.57 -29.23 -6.73
C ALA A 195 13.79 -27.97 -7.16
N TRP A 196 14.08 -26.83 -6.54
CA TRP A 196 13.52 -25.54 -6.94
C TRP A 196 13.93 -25.10 -8.34
N ALA A 197 15.19 -25.31 -8.76
CA ALA A 197 15.63 -25.00 -10.12
C ALA A 197 14.91 -25.80 -11.21
N ALA A 198 14.33 -26.96 -10.88
CA ALA A 198 13.53 -27.75 -11.80
C ALA A 198 12.09 -27.20 -12.00
N ILE A 199 11.67 -26.22 -11.20
CA ILE A 199 10.35 -25.60 -11.28
C ILE A 199 10.42 -24.42 -12.27
N GLU A 200 9.53 -24.40 -13.27
CA GLU A 200 9.43 -23.27 -14.20
C GLU A 200 9.19 -21.96 -13.44
N GLY A 201 9.89 -20.89 -13.82
CA GLY A 201 9.83 -19.59 -13.18
C GLY A 201 10.77 -19.41 -11.99
N VAL A 202 11.47 -20.44 -11.52
CA VAL A 202 12.41 -20.27 -10.40
C VAL A 202 13.83 -20.03 -10.91
N TYR A 203 14.41 -18.88 -10.55
CA TYR A 203 15.80 -18.53 -10.72
C TYR A 203 16.60 -18.81 -9.43
N VAL A 204 17.65 -19.61 -9.54
CA VAL A 204 18.55 -19.95 -8.43
C VAL A 204 19.94 -19.37 -8.69
N PRO A 205 20.30 -18.24 -8.05
CA PRO A 205 21.52 -17.48 -8.37
C PRO A 205 22.83 -18.27 -8.32
N VAL A 206 22.96 -19.21 -7.37
CA VAL A 206 24.18 -20.00 -7.18
C VAL A 206 24.50 -20.93 -8.36
N PHE A 207 23.53 -21.21 -9.24
CA PHE A 207 23.73 -22.01 -10.45
C PHE A 207 24.08 -21.18 -11.69
N PHE A 208 24.31 -19.88 -11.54
CA PHE A 208 24.77 -19.00 -12.62
C PHE A 208 26.01 -18.24 -12.17
N ALA A 209 27.13 -18.39 -12.90
CA ALA A 209 28.31 -17.56 -12.70
C ALA A 209 28.24 -16.29 -13.55
N ALA A 210 28.62 -15.15 -12.99
CA ALA A 210 28.83 -13.93 -13.76
C ALA A 210 30.21 -13.98 -14.45
N ALA A 211 30.22 -13.88 -15.78
CA ALA A 211 31.42 -13.65 -16.58
C ALA A 211 31.32 -12.27 -17.24
N PHE A 212 32.45 -11.68 -17.63
CA PHE A 212 32.49 -10.36 -18.26
C PHE A 212 33.22 -10.46 -19.59
N ASP A 213 32.71 -9.78 -20.62
CA ASP A 213 33.40 -9.65 -21.89
C ASP A 213 34.52 -8.59 -21.84
N ALA A 214 35.21 -8.40 -22.96
CA ALA A 214 36.30 -7.43 -23.08
C ALA A 214 35.85 -5.97 -22.86
N SER A 215 34.55 -5.68 -23.00
CA SER A 215 33.96 -4.36 -22.74
C SER A 215 33.47 -4.20 -21.29
N GLY A 216 33.67 -5.21 -20.45
CA GLY A 216 33.28 -5.21 -19.05
C GLY A 216 31.77 -5.42 -18.84
N ARG A 217 31.07 -6.00 -19.82
CA ARG A 217 29.63 -6.30 -19.76
C ARG A 217 29.40 -7.73 -19.29
N GLN A 218 28.41 -7.90 -18.41
CA GLN A 218 28.12 -9.20 -17.84
C GLN A 218 27.43 -10.13 -18.84
N LYS A 219 27.91 -11.38 -18.91
CA LYS A 219 27.23 -12.54 -19.46
C LYS A 219 27.15 -13.62 -18.38
N THR A 220 25.97 -14.16 -18.13
CA THR A 220 25.81 -15.26 -17.18
C THR A 220 26.18 -16.60 -17.84
N ARG A 221 26.80 -17.49 -17.04
CA ARG A 221 27.18 -18.85 -17.44
C ARG A 221 26.49 -19.86 -16.51
N PRO A 222 25.64 -20.76 -17.02
CA PRO A 222 25.01 -21.78 -16.20
C PRO A 222 26.05 -22.77 -15.67
N LEU A 223 25.83 -23.23 -14.44
CA LEU A 223 26.68 -24.18 -13.72
C LEU A 223 25.97 -25.54 -13.54
N LEU A 224 24.65 -25.57 -13.66
CA LEU A 224 23.83 -26.78 -13.55
C LEU A 224 23.43 -27.26 -14.97
N PRO A 225 23.78 -28.49 -15.39
CA PRO A 225 23.40 -29.01 -16.70
C PRO A 225 21.88 -29.01 -16.92
N GLY A 226 21.43 -28.52 -18.08
CA GLY A 226 20.01 -28.46 -18.44
C GLY A 226 19.25 -27.27 -17.83
N TYR A 227 19.93 -26.39 -17.10
CA TYR A 227 19.35 -25.20 -16.47
C TYR A 227 20.02 -23.93 -17.02
N ASP A 228 19.96 -23.78 -18.35
CA ASP A 228 20.65 -22.70 -19.07
C ASP A 228 19.88 -21.38 -19.08
N LYS A 229 18.54 -21.46 -19.00
CA LYS A 229 17.63 -20.32 -18.96
C LYS A 229 16.49 -20.57 -17.99
N VAL A 230 15.97 -19.48 -17.41
CA VAL A 230 14.79 -19.50 -16.53
C VAL A 230 13.63 -18.90 -17.28
N ARG A 231 12.74 -19.76 -17.76
CA ARG A 231 11.49 -19.34 -18.37
C ARG A 231 10.51 -18.89 -17.29
N ARG A 232 9.91 -17.71 -17.45
CA ARG A 232 8.91 -17.22 -16.48
C ARG A 232 7.71 -18.14 -16.42
N ALA A 233 7.11 -18.26 -15.24
CA ALA A 233 5.84 -18.94 -15.07
C ALA A 233 4.68 -18.02 -15.51
N VAL A 234 3.67 -18.60 -16.16
CA VAL A 234 2.46 -17.90 -16.60
C VAL A 234 1.24 -18.74 -16.26
N ILE A 235 0.28 -18.16 -15.56
CA ILE A 235 -1.06 -18.73 -15.36
C ILE A 235 -1.87 -18.45 -16.63
N PRO A 236 -2.29 -19.47 -17.40
CA PRO A 236 -2.99 -19.23 -18.65
C PRO A 236 -4.37 -18.59 -18.45
N ASP A 237 -5.12 -19.05 -17.45
CA ASP A 237 -6.47 -18.59 -17.15
C ASP A 237 -6.60 -18.18 -15.69
N LEU A 238 -6.93 -16.90 -15.46
CA LEU A 238 -7.09 -16.34 -14.12
C LEU A 238 -8.31 -16.91 -13.38
N ASP A 239 -9.35 -17.38 -14.08
CA ASP A 239 -10.53 -17.97 -13.43
C ASP A 239 -10.24 -19.32 -12.76
N LEU A 240 -9.12 -19.97 -13.11
CA LEU A 240 -8.73 -21.27 -12.55
C LEU A 240 -7.90 -21.16 -11.27
N VAL A 241 -7.49 -19.95 -10.89
CA VAL A 241 -6.66 -19.74 -9.70
C VAL A 241 -7.45 -19.06 -8.59
N GLY A 242 -7.10 -19.42 -7.35
CA GLY A 242 -7.71 -18.86 -6.14
C GLY A 242 -7.61 -17.34 -6.09
N PHE A 243 -8.58 -16.73 -5.43
CA PHE A 243 -8.64 -15.29 -5.21
C PHE A 243 -9.02 -15.05 -3.74
N PRO A 244 -8.36 -14.10 -3.05
CA PRO A 244 -8.63 -13.85 -1.63
C PRO A 244 -10.05 -13.29 -1.45
N GLU A 245 -10.98 -14.14 -0.97
CA GLU A 245 -12.38 -13.78 -0.73
C GLU A 245 -12.58 -13.03 0.60
N SER A 246 -11.61 -13.13 1.50
CA SER A 246 -11.61 -12.42 2.79
C SER A 246 -10.25 -11.74 3.01
N PRO A 247 -9.89 -10.74 2.19
CA PRO A 247 -8.60 -10.08 2.32
C PRO A 247 -8.48 -9.38 3.68
N VAL A 248 -7.25 -9.29 4.19
CA VAL A 248 -6.98 -8.66 5.48
C VAL A 248 -7.31 -7.17 5.42
N ILE A 249 -8.03 -6.69 6.43
CA ILE A 249 -8.49 -5.30 6.49
C ILE A 249 -7.49 -4.47 7.30
N PRO A 250 -6.70 -3.58 6.67
CA PRO A 250 -5.72 -2.80 7.40
C PRO A 250 -6.38 -1.82 8.36
N PHE A 251 -5.78 -1.66 9.54
CA PHE A 251 -6.17 -0.63 10.51
C PHE A 251 -5.63 0.74 10.13
N GLY A 252 -4.33 0.82 9.86
CA GLY A 252 -3.71 2.01 9.27
C GLY A 252 -4.24 2.26 7.87
N ARG A 253 -4.32 3.52 7.45
CA ARG A 253 -4.88 3.88 6.13
C ARG A 253 -3.90 3.51 5.00
N PRO A 254 -4.16 2.47 4.19
CA PRO A 254 -3.31 2.14 3.05
C PRO A 254 -3.43 3.22 1.95
N VAL A 255 -2.45 3.26 1.03
CA VAL A 255 -2.51 4.17 -0.14
C VAL A 255 -3.73 3.91 -1.01
N HIS A 256 -4.13 2.64 -1.14
CA HIS A 256 -5.33 2.22 -1.84
C HIS A 256 -6.31 1.51 -0.91
N ASP A 257 -7.10 2.31 -0.22
CA ASP A 257 -8.08 1.82 0.78
C ASP A 257 -9.43 1.48 0.16
N ARG A 258 -9.48 0.34 -0.53
CA ARG A 258 -10.64 -0.12 -1.32
C ARG A 258 -10.59 -1.63 -1.53
N LEU A 259 -11.74 -2.25 -1.78
CA LEU A 259 -11.79 -3.63 -2.27
C LEU A 259 -11.19 -3.66 -3.68
N ARG A 260 -10.21 -4.51 -3.90
CA ARG A 260 -9.50 -4.65 -5.19
C ARG A 260 -10.05 -5.87 -5.90
N LEU A 261 -10.38 -5.71 -7.17
CA LEU A 261 -10.91 -6.77 -8.01
C LEU A 261 -10.08 -6.83 -9.29
N GLU A 262 -9.17 -7.81 -9.39
CA GLU A 262 -8.33 -8.02 -10.58
C GLU A 262 -9.20 -8.54 -11.73
N ILE A 263 -9.53 -7.67 -12.69
CA ILE A 263 -10.38 -8.04 -13.84
C ILE A 263 -9.56 -8.65 -14.99
N ALA A 264 -8.29 -8.28 -15.10
CA ALA A 264 -7.39 -8.74 -16.15
C ALA A 264 -5.92 -8.56 -15.77
N ARG A 265 -5.06 -9.42 -16.31
CA ARG A 265 -3.59 -9.35 -16.21
C ARG A 265 -2.96 -9.29 -17.60
N GLY A 266 -1.99 -8.39 -17.80
CA GLY A 266 -1.34 -8.14 -19.09
C GLY A 266 -1.91 -6.94 -19.86
N CYS A 267 -1.25 -6.56 -20.96
CA CYS A 267 -1.69 -5.49 -21.87
C CYS A 267 -1.20 -5.77 -23.30
N THR A 268 -2.06 -5.63 -24.33
CA THR A 268 -1.69 -5.87 -25.73
C THR A 268 -1.12 -4.64 -26.46
N ARG A 269 -1.29 -3.44 -25.88
CA ARG A 269 -1.00 -2.15 -26.53
C ARG A 269 0.46 -1.95 -26.99
N GLY A 270 1.41 -2.68 -26.40
CA GLY A 270 2.78 -2.76 -26.91
C GLY A 270 3.59 -1.47 -26.90
N CYS A 271 3.40 -0.61 -25.89
CA CYS A 271 4.25 0.57 -25.70
C CYS A 271 5.71 0.16 -25.47
N ARG A 272 6.64 0.73 -26.25
CA ARG A 272 8.04 0.27 -26.37
C ARG A 272 8.93 0.51 -25.13
N PHE A 273 8.45 1.34 -24.20
CA PHE A 273 9.08 1.62 -22.91
C PHE A 273 8.48 0.79 -21.76
N CYS A 274 7.29 0.20 -21.95
CA CYS A 274 6.49 -0.31 -20.84
C CYS A 274 6.86 -1.76 -20.51
N GLN A 275 7.63 -1.95 -19.42
CA GLN A 275 8.01 -3.28 -18.95
C GLN A 275 6.80 -4.15 -18.65
N ALA A 276 5.84 -3.63 -17.87
CA ALA A 276 4.60 -4.34 -17.54
C ALA A 276 3.83 -4.78 -18.81
N GLY A 277 3.81 -3.95 -19.87
CA GLY A 277 3.16 -4.29 -21.14
C GLY A 277 3.82 -5.41 -21.93
N MET A 278 5.08 -5.75 -21.61
CA MET A 278 5.81 -6.86 -22.22
C MET A 278 5.83 -8.09 -21.30
N ILE A 279 6.26 -7.93 -20.05
CA ILE A 279 6.52 -9.06 -19.14
C ILE A 279 5.26 -9.75 -18.61
N TYR A 280 4.08 -9.12 -18.73
CA TYR A 280 2.80 -9.73 -18.30
C TYR A 280 1.97 -10.32 -19.44
N ARG A 281 2.46 -10.32 -20.69
CA ARG A 281 1.76 -10.92 -21.83
C ARG A 281 1.51 -12.43 -21.61
N PRO A 282 0.49 -13.04 -22.23
CA PRO A 282 -0.60 -12.40 -22.96
C PRO A 282 -1.63 -11.77 -22.00
N VAL A 283 -2.59 -11.01 -22.56
CA VAL A 283 -3.73 -10.52 -21.78
C VAL A 283 -4.64 -11.67 -21.39
N ARG A 284 -5.01 -11.74 -20.11
CA ARG A 284 -5.90 -12.76 -19.56
C ARG A 284 -6.98 -12.08 -18.75
N GLU A 285 -8.21 -12.20 -19.19
CA GLU A 285 -9.40 -11.60 -18.57
C GLU A 285 -10.17 -12.64 -17.74
N ARG A 286 -10.67 -12.20 -16.58
CA ARG A 286 -11.63 -12.99 -15.78
C ARG A 286 -13.03 -12.86 -16.37
N SER A 287 -13.87 -13.86 -16.18
CA SER A 287 -15.27 -13.78 -16.60
C SER A 287 -16.08 -12.83 -15.69
N PRO A 288 -17.10 -12.11 -16.21
CA PRO A 288 -17.98 -11.28 -15.39
C PRO A 288 -18.70 -12.05 -14.27
N ASP A 289 -19.06 -13.32 -14.51
CA ASP A 289 -19.68 -14.20 -13.51
C ASP A 289 -18.75 -14.47 -12.32
N THR A 290 -17.49 -14.85 -12.59
CA THR A 290 -16.47 -15.01 -11.54
C THR A 290 -16.35 -13.72 -10.73
N LEU A 291 -16.26 -12.58 -11.41
CA LEU A 291 -16.10 -11.27 -10.78
C LEU A 291 -17.30 -10.91 -9.88
N ALA A 292 -18.53 -11.17 -10.33
CA ALA A 292 -19.74 -10.93 -9.53
C ALA A 292 -19.74 -11.78 -8.24
N GLY A 293 -19.42 -13.07 -8.35
CA GLY A 293 -19.30 -13.97 -7.19
C GLY A 293 -18.21 -13.54 -6.21
N LEU A 294 -17.04 -13.13 -6.70
CA LEU A 294 -15.95 -12.62 -5.85
C LEU A 294 -16.34 -11.34 -5.09
N VAL A 295 -17.06 -10.42 -5.74
CA VAL A 295 -17.54 -9.18 -5.11
C VAL A 295 -18.55 -9.49 -4.01
N GLU A 296 -19.50 -10.38 -4.25
CA GLU A 296 -20.51 -10.76 -3.26
C GLU A 296 -19.87 -11.30 -1.97
N LYS A 297 -18.95 -12.25 -2.10
CA LYS A 297 -18.23 -12.85 -0.97
C LYS A 297 -17.35 -11.84 -0.25
N SER A 298 -16.60 -11.04 -1.00
CA SER A 298 -15.61 -10.11 -0.44
C SER A 298 -16.23 -8.88 0.24
N LEU A 299 -17.39 -8.39 -0.22
CA LEU A 299 -18.05 -7.26 0.44
C LEU A 299 -18.60 -7.64 1.83
N GLY A 300 -19.14 -8.86 1.97
CA GLY A 300 -19.65 -9.35 3.24
C GLY A 300 -18.55 -9.53 4.30
N SER A 301 -17.39 -10.05 3.89
CA SER A 301 -16.25 -10.28 4.79
C SER A 301 -15.47 -8.99 5.15
N THR A 302 -15.55 -7.95 4.31
CA THR A 302 -14.74 -6.74 4.50
C THR A 302 -15.51 -5.51 4.98
N GLY A 303 -16.75 -5.32 4.52
CA GLY A 303 -17.49 -4.08 4.75
C GLY A 303 -16.90 -2.87 4.00
N TYR A 304 -16.13 -3.08 2.93
CA TYR A 304 -15.68 -1.99 2.07
C TYR A 304 -16.84 -1.27 1.38
N GLU A 305 -16.68 0.03 1.17
CA GLU A 305 -17.65 0.87 0.44
C GLU A 305 -17.15 1.37 -0.91
N ASP A 306 -15.88 1.17 -1.20
CA ASP A 306 -15.23 1.49 -2.46
C ASP A 306 -14.70 0.18 -3.08
N LEU A 307 -15.09 -0.12 -4.31
CA LEU A 307 -14.59 -1.21 -5.15
C LEU A 307 -13.67 -0.64 -6.24
N SER A 308 -12.61 -1.35 -6.62
CA SER A 308 -11.72 -0.93 -7.70
C SER A 308 -11.42 -2.05 -8.67
N LEU A 309 -11.64 -1.76 -9.94
CA LEU A 309 -11.34 -2.67 -11.05
C LEU A 309 -9.85 -2.54 -11.40
N LEU A 310 -9.07 -3.54 -11.01
CA LEU A 310 -7.61 -3.58 -11.15
C LEU A 310 -7.21 -4.27 -12.45
N SER A 311 -6.46 -3.57 -13.29
CA SER A 311 -5.75 -4.10 -14.46
C SER A 311 -4.73 -3.08 -14.97
N LEU A 312 -3.89 -3.44 -15.94
CA LEU A 312 -2.98 -2.50 -16.62
C LEU A 312 -3.71 -1.53 -17.56
N SER A 313 -4.88 -1.93 -18.08
CA SER A 313 -5.70 -1.12 -18.98
C SER A 313 -7.18 -1.45 -18.80
N THR A 314 -7.83 -0.83 -17.80
CA THR A 314 -9.21 -1.20 -17.43
C THR A 314 -10.21 -0.91 -18.55
N GLY A 315 -10.03 0.17 -19.31
CA GLY A 315 -10.88 0.51 -20.46
C GLY A 315 -10.82 -0.50 -21.61
N ASP A 316 -9.82 -1.37 -21.61
CA ASP A 316 -9.62 -2.39 -22.63
C ASP A 316 -10.27 -3.75 -22.25
N TYR A 317 -10.87 -3.89 -21.06
CA TYR A 317 -11.52 -5.14 -20.66
C TYR A 317 -12.80 -5.41 -21.48
N SER A 318 -12.89 -6.56 -22.16
CA SER A 318 -13.90 -6.81 -23.19
C SER A 318 -15.35 -6.77 -22.67
N CYS A 319 -15.59 -7.08 -21.40
CA CYS A 319 -16.92 -7.04 -20.78
C CYS A 319 -17.10 -5.90 -19.76
N LEU A 320 -16.39 -4.77 -19.90
CA LEU A 320 -16.42 -3.68 -18.91
C LEU A 320 -17.82 -3.06 -18.72
N THR A 321 -18.49 -2.70 -19.82
CA THR A 321 -19.83 -2.09 -19.74
C THR A 321 -20.86 -3.03 -19.11
N PRO A 322 -20.99 -4.31 -19.53
CA PRO A 322 -21.86 -5.27 -18.86
C PRO A 322 -21.58 -5.41 -17.35
N LEU A 323 -20.30 -5.58 -16.98
CA LEU A 323 -19.89 -5.71 -15.58
C LEU A 323 -20.30 -4.48 -14.76
N MET A 324 -20.01 -3.28 -15.26
CA MET A 324 -20.36 -2.03 -14.58
C MET A 324 -21.88 -1.87 -14.41
N LYS A 325 -22.68 -2.22 -15.42
CA LYS A 325 -24.15 -2.19 -15.32
C LYS A 325 -24.65 -3.14 -14.25
N HIS A 326 -24.13 -4.38 -14.23
CA HIS A 326 -24.49 -5.40 -13.25
C HIS A 326 -24.16 -4.93 -11.82
N LEU A 327 -22.91 -4.50 -11.58
CA LEU A 327 -22.47 -4.05 -10.27
C LEU A 327 -23.25 -2.81 -9.81
N ALA A 328 -23.49 -1.84 -10.69
CA ALA A 328 -24.26 -0.65 -10.38
C ALA A 328 -25.71 -0.99 -10.03
N ALA A 329 -26.34 -1.93 -10.73
CA ALA A 329 -27.71 -2.37 -10.46
C ALA A 329 -27.82 -3.15 -9.14
N GLN A 330 -26.93 -4.13 -8.92
CA GLN A 330 -26.95 -5.01 -7.75
C GLN A 330 -26.62 -4.26 -6.45
N TYR A 331 -25.67 -3.33 -6.49
CA TYR A 331 -25.17 -2.65 -5.28
C TYR A 331 -25.62 -1.19 -5.13
N ARG A 332 -26.56 -0.71 -5.96
CA ARG A 332 -27.11 0.65 -5.88
C ARG A 332 -27.58 1.02 -4.48
N ARG A 333 -28.28 0.09 -3.82
CA ARG A 333 -28.88 0.27 -2.49
C ARG A 333 -27.84 0.24 -1.36
N ARG A 334 -26.74 -0.49 -1.55
CA ARG A 334 -25.63 -0.59 -0.58
C ARG A 334 -24.64 0.57 -0.66
N HIS A 335 -24.91 1.55 -1.54
CA HIS A 335 -24.06 2.73 -1.78
C HIS A 335 -22.59 2.38 -2.06
N LEU A 336 -22.35 1.27 -2.79
CA LEU A 336 -21.01 0.88 -3.20
C LEU A 336 -20.50 1.82 -4.29
N ALA A 337 -19.38 2.50 -4.05
CA ALA A 337 -18.72 3.31 -5.06
C ALA A 337 -17.78 2.43 -5.89
N ILE A 338 -17.93 2.46 -7.21
CA ILE A 338 -17.06 1.73 -8.13
C ILE A 338 -16.02 2.70 -8.67
N SER A 339 -14.74 2.43 -8.45
CA SER A 339 -13.64 3.28 -8.89
C SER A 339 -12.87 2.64 -10.04
N ILE A 340 -12.62 3.44 -11.08
CA ILE A 340 -11.76 3.05 -12.19
C ILE A 340 -10.49 3.91 -12.08
N PRO A 341 -9.34 3.32 -11.73
CA PRO A 341 -8.16 4.09 -11.34
C PRO A 341 -7.51 4.87 -12.49
N SER A 342 -7.64 4.41 -13.74
CA SER A 342 -7.10 5.07 -14.92
C SER A 342 -7.89 4.71 -16.20
N PHE A 343 -7.90 5.63 -17.16
CA PHE A 343 -8.41 5.40 -18.51
C PHE A 343 -7.33 5.76 -19.54
N ARG A 344 -7.21 4.94 -20.59
CA ARG A 344 -6.51 5.33 -21.80
C ARG A 344 -7.43 6.24 -22.62
N ALA A 345 -6.92 7.36 -23.13
CA ALA A 345 -7.69 8.18 -24.07
C ALA A 345 -8.14 7.33 -25.27
N GLY A 346 -9.37 7.54 -25.72
CA GLY A 346 -10.02 6.76 -26.79
C GLY A 346 -10.80 5.50 -26.35
N THR A 347 -10.80 5.14 -25.07
CA THR A 347 -11.51 3.92 -24.57
C THR A 347 -12.89 4.19 -23.94
N LEU A 348 -13.34 5.45 -23.89
CA LEU A 348 -14.60 5.83 -23.25
C LEU A 348 -15.75 5.87 -24.26
N ASN A 349 -16.75 5.00 -24.09
CA ASN A 349 -18.00 5.05 -24.88
C ASN A 349 -19.11 5.82 -24.13
N PRO A 350 -20.18 6.28 -24.82
CA PRO A 350 -21.27 7.04 -24.19
C PRO A 350 -21.99 6.33 -23.03
N GLU A 351 -22.19 5.02 -23.13
CA GLU A 351 -22.82 4.25 -22.05
C GLU A 351 -21.96 4.21 -20.78
N MET A 352 -20.64 4.06 -20.95
CA MET A 352 -19.68 4.15 -19.86
C MET A 352 -19.68 5.54 -19.24
N MET A 353 -19.80 6.59 -20.04
CA MET A 353 -19.88 7.95 -19.51
C MET A 353 -21.05 8.13 -18.54
N GLU A 354 -22.23 7.57 -18.84
CA GLU A 354 -23.38 7.60 -17.93
C GLU A 354 -23.14 6.82 -16.64
N LEU A 355 -22.55 5.62 -16.74
CA LEU A 355 -22.22 4.80 -15.58
C LEU A 355 -21.20 5.52 -14.68
N ILE A 356 -20.19 6.18 -15.26
CA ILE A 356 -19.16 6.88 -14.48
C ILE A 356 -19.74 8.17 -13.83
N ARG A 357 -20.86 8.74 -14.31
CA ARG A 357 -21.53 9.85 -13.58
C ARG A 357 -22.01 9.42 -12.20
N SER A 358 -22.32 8.14 -12.02
CA SER A 358 -22.78 7.57 -10.75
C SER A 358 -21.66 7.25 -9.76
N VAL A 359 -20.39 7.28 -10.21
CA VAL A 359 -19.25 6.96 -9.35
C VAL A 359 -18.59 8.18 -8.73
N ARG A 360 -17.76 7.94 -7.71
CA ARG A 360 -17.01 9.00 -7.02
C ARG A 360 -15.97 9.63 -7.96
N LYS A 361 -16.15 10.91 -8.29
CA LYS A 361 -15.26 11.66 -9.19
C LYS A 361 -14.02 12.14 -8.44
N THR A 362 -12.97 11.32 -8.40
CA THR A 362 -11.61 11.75 -8.04
C THR A 362 -10.94 12.44 -9.24
N GLY A 363 -9.67 12.86 -9.12
CA GLY A 363 -8.94 13.37 -10.30
C GLY A 363 -8.91 12.34 -11.44
N PHE A 364 -9.11 12.79 -12.69
CA PHE A 364 -9.11 11.95 -13.89
C PHE A 364 -7.70 11.90 -14.49
N THR A 365 -7.11 10.71 -14.60
CA THR A 365 -5.72 10.57 -15.07
C THR A 365 -5.68 10.13 -16.53
N ILE A 366 -4.94 10.88 -17.35
CA ILE A 366 -4.55 10.50 -18.70
C ILE A 366 -3.02 10.49 -18.76
N ALA A 367 -2.46 9.49 -19.42
CA ALA A 367 -1.03 9.44 -19.72
C ALA A 367 -0.87 9.53 -21.25
N PRO A 368 -0.52 10.73 -21.77
CA PRO A 368 -0.08 10.88 -23.16
C PRO A 368 1.37 10.44 -23.37
N GLU A 369 2.18 10.47 -22.30
CA GLU A 369 3.61 10.17 -22.22
C GLU A 369 4.52 11.10 -23.04
N ALA A 370 4.12 11.49 -24.25
CA ALA A 370 4.82 12.41 -25.13
C ALA A 370 3.89 13.50 -25.68
N GLY A 371 4.43 14.71 -25.87
CA GLY A 371 3.68 15.88 -26.36
C GLY A 371 3.39 15.84 -27.85
N SER A 372 4.34 15.39 -28.67
CA SER A 372 4.21 15.36 -30.12
C SER A 372 3.59 14.05 -30.64
N PRO A 373 2.83 14.08 -31.75
CA PRO A 373 2.36 12.87 -32.42
C PRO A 373 3.51 11.95 -32.87
N ARG A 374 4.60 12.55 -33.35
CA ARG A 374 5.81 11.83 -33.79
C ARG A 374 6.38 10.96 -32.67
N LEU A 375 6.64 11.56 -31.50
CA LEU A 375 7.24 10.83 -30.39
C LEU A 375 6.26 9.81 -29.78
N ARG A 376 4.95 10.07 -29.83
CA ARG A 376 3.93 9.06 -29.51
C ARG A 376 4.00 7.84 -30.44
N SER A 377 4.21 8.01 -31.74
CA SER A 377 4.43 6.89 -32.68
C SER A 377 5.73 6.13 -32.38
N VAL A 378 6.82 6.84 -32.07
CA VAL A 378 8.12 6.24 -31.70
C VAL A 378 7.96 5.31 -30.49
N ILE A 379 7.24 5.73 -29.46
CA ILE A 379 7.01 4.90 -28.26
C ILE A 379 5.88 3.87 -28.42
N ASN A 380 5.26 3.80 -29.61
CA ASN A 380 4.07 3.00 -29.92
C ASN A 380 2.89 3.29 -28.98
N LYS A 381 2.67 4.56 -28.67
CA LYS A 381 1.48 5.07 -27.98
C LYS A 381 0.51 5.63 -29.01
N ASN A 382 -0.21 4.74 -29.67
CA ASN A 382 -1.20 5.07 -30.70
C ASN A 382 -2.42 5.76 -30.07
N ILE A 383 -2.28 7.04 -29.74
CA ILE A 383 -3.33 7.95 -29.30
C ILE A 383 -3.08 9.27 -30.02
N SER A 384 -4.07 9.69 -30.82
CA SER A 384 -4.06 10.97 -31.52
C SER A 384 -4.22 12.14 -30.55
N GLU A 385 -3.87 13.33 -31.02
CA GLU A 385 -4.10 14.52 -30.19
C GLU A 385 -5.59 14.82 -30.02
N ASP A 386 -6.39 14.58 -31.06
CA ASP A 386 -7.83 14.81 -31.04
C ASP A 386 -8.51 13.92 -29.99
N GLU A 387 -8.13 12.63 -29.90
CA GLU A 387 -8.63 11.73 -28.85
C GLU A 387 -8.28 12.23 -27.44
N ILE A 388 -7.10 12.83 -27.24
CA ILE A 388 -6.71 13.41 -25.94
C ILE A 388 -7.58 14.61 -25.62
N ILE A 389 -7.77 15.52 -26.58
CA ILE A 389 -8.57 16.73 -26.44
C ILE A 389 -10.03 16.36 -26.15
N GLU A 390 -10.61 15.45 -26.91
CA GLU A 390 -11.98 14.95 -26.72
C GLU A 390 -12.14 14.34 -25.34
N THR A 391 -11.25 13.41 -24.96
CA THR A 391 -11.29 12.76 -23.64
C THR A 391 -11.27 13.77 -22.49
N VAL A 392 -10.42 14.81 -22.57
CA VAL A 392 -10.34 15.86 -21.55
C VAL A 392 -11.59 16.74 -21.54
N SER A 393 -12.09 17.12 -22.72
CA SER A 393 -13.32 17.90 -22.85
C SER A 393 -14.49 17.16 -22.19
N THR A 394 -14.68 15.91 -22.58
CA THR A 394 -15.69 15.00 -22.01
C THR A 394 -15.56 14.87 -20.49
N ALA A 395 -14.35 14.71 -19.96
CA ALA A 395 -14.14 14.64 -18.52
C ALA A 395 -14.63 15.92 -17.81
N PHE A 396 -14.35 17.11 -18.36
CA PHE A 396 -14.85 18.36 -17.80
C PHE A 396 -16.37 18.50 -17.91
N ASP A 397 -16.97 18.10 -19.03
CA ASP A 397 -18.42 18.13 -19.25
C ASP A 397 -19.17 17.22 -18.29
N LEU A 398 -18.59 16.07 -17.98
CA LEU A 398 -19.12 15.15 -16.98
C LEU A 398 -18.85 15.59 -15.52
N GLY A 399 -18.16 16.72 -15.34
CA GLY A 399 -18.03 17.41 -14.05
C GLY A 399 -16.77 17.10 -13.26
N TRP A 400 -15.75 16.45 -13.84
CA TRP A 400 -14.44 16.36 -13.19
C TRP A 400 -13.84 17.75 -12.98
N GLN A 401 -13.22 17.96 -11.82
CA GLN A 401 -12.63 19.25 -11.46
C GLN A 401 -11.11 19.28 -11.61
N LEU A 402 -10.51 18.10 -11.76
CA LEU A 402 -9.07 17.89 -11.82
C LEU A 402 -8.74 16.82 -12.86
N VAL A 403 -7.88 17.17 -13.82
CA VAL A 403 -7.26 16.24 -14.76
C VAL A 403 -5.79 16.10 -14.39
N LYS A 404 -5.26 14.88 -14.38
CA LYS A 404 -3.84 14.57 -14.16
C LYS A 404 -3.25 14.09 -15.48
N LEU A 405 -2.13 14.68 -15.89
CA LEU A 405 -1.41 14.36 -17.12
C LEU A 405 -0.02 13.84 -16.80
N TYR A 406 0.34 12.67 -17.32
CA TYR A 406 1.66 12.07 -17.13
C TYR A 406 2.48 12.12 -18.43
N PHE A 407 3.68 12.69 -18.33
CA PHE A 407 4.64 12.81 -19.43
C PHE A 407 5.99 12.25 -19.00
N MET A 408 6.79 11.86 -19.99
CA MET A 408 8.19 11.49 -19.83
C MET A 408 9.07 12.43 -20.66
N ILE A 409 10.32 12.59 -20.23
CA ILE A 409 11.39 13.22 -21.00
C ILE A 409 12.57 12.26 -21.15
N GLY A 410 13.37 12.42 -22.19
CA GLY A 410 14.52 11.58 -22.48
C GLY A 410 14.20 10.31 -23.26
N LEU A 411 13.05 10.28 -23.94
CA LEU A 411 12.68 9.16 -24.80
C LEU A 411 13.62 9.05 -26.02
N PRO A 412 13.81 7.85 -26.58
CA PRO A 412 14.60 7.68 -27.80
C PRO A 412 14.12 8.60 -28.94
N THR A 413 15.06 9.21 -29.65
CA THR A 413 14.82 10.20 -30.73
C THR A 413 14.18 11.52 -30.31
N GLU A 414 13.99 11.80 -29.02
CA GLU A 414 13.37 13.04 -28.53
C GLU A 414 14.18 14.28 -28.92
N THR A 415 13.47 15.31 -29.40
CA THR A 415 14.02 16.61 -29.79
C THR A 415 13.43 17.73 -28.92
N ASP A 416 14.05 18.92 -28.94
CA ASP A 416 13.52 20.09 -28.23
C ASP A 416 12.11 20.49 -28.69
N ALA A 417 11.77 20.22 -29.96
CA ALA A 417 10.42 20.44 -30.48
C ALA A 417 9.38 19.52 -29.80
N ASP A 418 9.76 18.28 -29.46
CA ASP A 418 8.86 17.36 -28.74
C ASP A 418 8.66 17.79 -27.29
N ILE A 419 9.69 18.36 -26.67
CA ILE A 419 9.60 18.96 -25.33
C ILE A 419 8.66 20.17 -25.34
N GLU A 420 8.80 21.10 -26.29
CA GLU A 420 7.87 22.23 -26.38
C GLU A 420 6.44 21.76 -26.68
N ALA A 421 6.26 20.71 -27.49
CA ALA A 421 4.94 20.13 -27.78
C ALA A 421 4.21 19.65 -26.51
N ILE A 422 4.91 19.23 -25.45
CA ILE A 422 4.31 18.93 -24.14
C ILE A 422 3.65 20.19 -23.57
N ALA A 423 4.39 21.30 -23.56
CA ALA A 423 3.89 22.57 -23.02
C ALA A 423 2.71 23.11 -23.84
N GLU A 424 2.76 22.99 -25.17
CA GLU A 424 1.67 23.38 -26.07
C GLU A 424 0.42 22.53 -25.86
N LEU A 425 0.56 21.21 -25.74
CA LEU A 425 -0.56 20.32 -25.43
C LEU A 425 -1.22 20.69 -24.10
N VAL A 426 -0.43 20.87 -23.03
CA VAL A 426 -0.96 21.29 -21.71
C VAL A 426 -1.73 22.60 -21.81
N ARG A 427 -1.20 23.60 -22.53
CA ARG A 427 -1.90 24.89 -22.72
C ARG A 427 -3.20 24.73 -23.50
N ARG A 428 -3.24 23.87 -24.52
CA ARG A 428 -4.46 23.58 -25.28
C ARG A 428 -5.52 22.91 -24.40
N LEU A 429 -5.14 21.87 -23.66
CA LEU A 429 -6.04 21.17 -22.73
C LEU A 429 -6.55 22.10 -21.63
N HIS A 430 -5.70 23.00 -21.13
CA HIS A 430 -6.10 23.98 -20.11
C HIS A 430 -7.17 24.96 -20.61
N LYS A 431 -7.21 25.26 -21.92
CA LYS A 431 -8.24 26.13 -22.53
C LYS A 431 -9.63 25.46 -22.57
N LEU A 432 -9.71 24.14 -22.44
CA LEU A 432 -10.97 23.39 -22.41
C LEU A 432 -11.73 23.54 -21.08
N ARG A 433 -11.14 24.20 -20.08
CA ARG A 433 -11.78 24.37 -18.77
C ARG A 433 -13.12 25.12 -18.89
N PRO A 434 -14.16 24.73 -18.12
CA PRO A 434 -15.44 25.43 -18.15
C PRO A 434 -15.31 26.91 -17.74
N LYS A 435 -15.84 27.84 -18.55
CA LYS A 435 -15.87 29.28 -18.22
C LYS A 435 -16.86 29.55 -17.07
N GLY A 436 -16.45 30.32 -16.06
CA GLY A 436 -17.33 30.79 -14.98
C GLY A 436 -17.49 29.87 -13.76
N ARG A 437 -16.86 28.69 -13.71
CA ARG A 437 -16.83 27.80 -12.52
C ARG A 437 -15.47 27.84 -11.84
N ARG A 438 -15.43 27.76 -10.50
CA ARG A 438 -14.19 27.41 -9.75
C ARG A 438 -13.89 25.94 -10.02
N GLY A 439 -13.01 25.63 -10.97
CA GLY A 439 -12.74 24.24 -11.39
C GLY A 439 -11.89 24.11 -12.65
N GLY A 440 -11.54 22.89 -13.03
CA GLY A 440 -10.78 22.59 -14.25
C GLY A 440 -9.27 22.69 -14.09
N ASN A 441 -8.74 22.22 -12.96
CA ASN A 441 -7.31 22.20 -12.71
C ASN A 441 -6.64 21.08 -13.53
N ILE A 442 -5.42 21.33 -13.96
CA ILE A 442 -4.57 20.32 -14.60
C ILE A 442 -3.32 20.11 -13.75
N ASN A 443 -3.07 18.86 -13.36
CA ASN A 443 -1.86 18.46 -12.67
C ASN A 443 -0.96 17.73 -13.66
N VAL A 444 0.15 18.34 -14.04
CA VAL A 444 1.14 17.77 -14.94
C VAL A 444 2.23 17.12 -14.10
N SER A 445 2.51 15.84 -14.35
CA SER A 445 3.62 15.11 -13.74
C SER A 445 4.60 14.67 -14.83
N VAL A 446 5.87 14.99 -14.65
CA VAL A 446 6.94 14.67 -15.61
C VAL A 446 7.98 13.77 -14.95
N ALA A 447 8.29 12.64 -15.58
CA ALA A 447 9.34 11.72 -15.15
C ALA A 447 10.47 11.65 -16.19
N THR A 448 11.66 11.28 -15.75
CA THR A 448 12.76 10.93 -16.67
C THR A 448 12.52 9.51 -17.18
N PHE A 449 12.70 9.27 -18.48
CA PHE A 449 12.63 7.94 -19.05
C PHE A 449 13.73 7.04 -18.48
N ILE A 450 13.34 5.86 -18.02
CA ILE A 450 14.24 4.84 -17.46
C ILE A 450 14.13 3.60 -18.35
N PRO A 451 15.20 3.23 -19.07
CA PRO A 451 15.21 1.99 -19.85
C PRO A 451 15.08 0.79 -18.90
N LYS A 452 14.09 -0.07 -19.17
CA LYS A 452 13.82 -1.28 -18.39
C LYS A 452 14.22 -2.54 -19.17
N PRO A 453 14.57 -3.65 -18.49
CA PRO A 453 14.87 -4.92 -19.16
C PRO A 453 13.62 -5.52 -19.82
N HIS A 454 13.81 -6.33 -20.86
CA HIS A 454 12.75 -7.01 -21.62
C HIS A 454 11.74 -6.10 -22.32
N VAL A 455 12.17 -4.90 -22.72
CA VAL A 455 11.38 -3.98 -23.57
C VAL A 455 12.19 -3.55 -24.78
N PRO A 456 11.54 -3.09 -25.87
CA PRO A 456 12.27 -2.66 -27.06
C PRO A 456 13.31 -1.57 -26.79
N PHE A 457 13.08 -0.70 -25.80
CA PHE A 457 14.05 0.32 -25.40
C PHE A 457 15.09 -0.12 -24.36
N GLN A 458 15.25 -1.42 -24.08
CA GLN A 458 16.26 -1.90 -23.13
C GLN A 458 17.71 -1.55 -23.54
N TRP A 459 17.94 -1.27 -24.83
CA TRP A 459 19.23 -0.86 -25.40
C TRP A 459 19.43 0.66 -25.45
N ALA A 460 18.40 1.45 -25.17
CA ALA A 460 18.49 2.90 -25.19
C ALA A 460 19.31 3.43 -24.00
N GLY A 461 19.97 4.58 -24.20
CA GLY A 461 20.57 5.34 -23.12
C GLY A 461 19.52 6.06 -22.28
N GLN A 462 19.89 6.43 -21.06
CA GLN A 462 19.13 7.31 -20.18
C GLN A 462 19.75 8.70 -20.15
N LEU A 463 18.92 9.75 -20.08
CA LEU A 463 19.42 11.12 -19.89
C LEU A 463 20.18 11.25 -18.56
N ASP A 464 21.26 12.01 -18.57
CA ASP A 464 21.93 12.42 -17.35
C ASP A 464 21.04 13.33 -16.49
N ALA A 465 21.28 13.32 -15.17
CA ALA A 465 20.42 14.00 -14.21
C ALA A 465 20.40 15.53 -14.38
N ALA A 466 21.50 16.13 -14.85
CA ALA A 466 21.59 17.57 -15.06
C ALA A 466 20.73 18.01 -16.25
N THR A 467 20.88 17.33 -17.39
CA THR A 467 20.07 17.57 -18.59
C THR A 467 18.57 17.35 -18.32
N ALA A 468 18.22 16.28 -17.61
CA ALA A 468 16.84 16.01 -17.23
C ALA A 468 16.25 17.14 -16.36
N ARG A 469 17.03 17.62 -15.38
CA ARG A 469 16.65 18.75 -14.52
C ARG A 469 16.42 20.02 -15.34
N ASP A 470 17.30 20.33 -16.28
CA ASP A 470 17.18 21.52 -17.14
C ASP A 470 15.92 21.47 -18.01
N ARG A 471 15.62 20.31 -18.63
CA ARG A 471 14.38 20.09 -19.40
C ARG A 471 13.12 20.21 -18.53
N MET A 472 13.13 19.65 -17.32
CA MET A 472 12.01 19.77 -16.38
C MET A 472 11.79 21.23 -15.93
N GLN A 473 12.87 21.97 -15.66
CA GLN A 473 12.78 23.39 -15.32
C GLN A 473 12.27 24.23 -16.49
N TYR A 474 12.71 23.92 -17.71
CA TYR A 474 12.19 24.53 -18.93
C TYR A 474 10.67 24.33 -19.04
N LEU A 475 10.19 23.08 -18.94
CA LEU A 475 8.76 22.76 -18.96
C LEU A 475 7.99 23.50 -17.86
N ARG A 476 8.50 23.50 -16.62
CA ARG A 476 7.88 24.20 -15.49
C ARG A 476 7.66 25.68 -15.77
N ARG A 477 8.64 26.36 -16.40
CA ARG A 477 8.51 27.78 -16.79
C ARG A 477 7.45 27.95 -17.89
N ARG A 478 7.38 27.03 -18.85
CA ARG A 478 6.50 27.08 -20.02
C ARG A 478 5.03 26.77 -19.71
N VAL A 479 4.74 25.93 -18.72
CA VAL A 479 3.37 25.53 -18.33
C VAL A 479 2.83 26.29 -17.12
N LYS A 480 3.61 27.20 -16.54
CA LYS A 480 3.21 27.99 -15.37
C LYS A 480 1.93 28.80 -15.65
N GLY A 481 0.90 28.58 -14.84
CA GLY A 481 -0.37 29.29 -14.97
C GLY A 481 -1.35 28.99 -13.84
N ARG A 482 -2.35 29.86 -13.66
CA ARG A 482 -3.41 29.64 -12.67
C ARG A 482 -4.24 28.42 -13.05
N GLY A 483 -4.30 27.43 -12.15
CA GLY A 483 -5.01 26.17 -12.38
C GLY A 483 -4.17 25.09 -13.06
N VAL A 484 -2.84 25.27 -13.14
CA VAL A 484 -1.90 24.22 -13.53
C VAL A 484 -0.92 23.97 -12.38
N GLU A 485 -0.88 22.74 -11.89
CA GLU A 485 0.12 22.27 -10.92
C GLU A 485 1.16 21.43 -11.65
N PHE A 486 2.44 21.72 -11.47
CA PHE A 486 3.54 20.97 -12.10
C PHE A 486 4.32 20.20 -11.05
N LYS A 487 4.43 18.89 -11.24
CA LYS A 487 5.19 17.95 -10.41
C LYS A 487 6.23 17.25 -11.28
N TRP A 488 7.36 16.89 -10.69
CA TRP A 488 8.35 16.07 -11.36
C TRP A 488 8.88 15.01 -10.41
N GLN A 489 9.41 13.93 -10.98
CA GLN A 489 10.28 13.00 -10.28
C GLN A 489 11.69 13.59 -10.18
N ASP A 490 12.38 13.37 -9.06
CA ASP A 490 13.77 13.82 -8.92
C ASP A 490 14.69 13.08 -9.92
N PRO A 491 15.46 13.80 -10.77
CA PRO A 491 16.36 13.17 -11.72
C PRO A 491 17.45 12.29 -11.09
N GLU A 492 17.88 12.57 -9.85
CA GLU A 492 18.92 11.77 -9.18
C GLU A 492 18.40 10.42 -8.71
N THR A 493 17.20 10.40 -8.14
CA THR A 493 16.43 9.18 -7.86
C THR A 493 16.21 8.37 -9.14
N SER A 494 15.87 9.03 -10.25
CA SER A 494 15.69 8.37 -11.56
C SER A 494 17.02 7.79 -12.10
N ARG A 495 18.14 8.46 -11.87
CA ARG A 495 19.49 7.98 -12.23
C ARG A 495 19.80 6.68 -11.48
N LEU A 496 19.59 6.66 -10.15
CA LEU A 496 19.83 5.48 -9.33
C LEU A 496 18.95 4.29 -9.76
N GLU A 497 17.66 4.56 -10.02
CA GLU A 497 16.74 3.54 -10.51
C GLU A 497 17.20 2.96 -11.86
N GLY A 498 17.69 3.79 -12.77
CA GLY A 498 18.26 3.35 -14.05
C GLY A 498 19.47 2.43 -13.89
N VAL A 499 20.37 2.76 -12.96
CA VAL A 499 21.54 1.95 -12.63
C VAL A 499 21.13 0.55 -12.17
N PHE A 500 20.19 0.45 -11.23
CA PHE A 500 19.74 -0.86 -10.72
C PHE A 500 18.84 -1.60 -11.71
N ALA A 501 17.97 -0.91 -12.45
CA ALA A 501 17.09 -1.56 -13.43
C ALA A 501 17.88 -2.27 -14.55
N ARG A 502 19.03 -1.71 -14.92
CA ARG A 502 19.91 -2.20 -16.00
C ARG A 502 21.19 -2.85 -15.47
N GLY A 503 21.30 -2.96 -14.16
CA GLY A 503 22.53 -3.32 -13.46
C GLY A 503 22.90 -4.79 -13.57
N ASP A 504 24.13 -5.08 -13.14
CA ASP A 504 24.68 -6.43 -13.08
C ASP A 504 25.13 -6.80 -11.65
N ARG A 505 25.72 -8.00 -11.49
CA ARG A 505 26.02 -8.58 -10.19
C ARG A 505 27.05 -7.78 -9.37
N ARG A 506 27.80 -6.87 -9.98
CA ARG A 506 28.73 -5.96 -9.28
C ARG A 506 28.01 -4.94 -8.39
N LEU A 507 26.72 -4.70 -8.62
CA LEU A 507 25.94 -3.76 -7.82
C LEU A 507 25.52 -4.32 -6.45
N ALA A 508 25.56 -5.63 -6.22
CA ALA A 508 25.21 -6.20 -4.92
C ALA A 508 26.15 -5.69 -3.80
N PRO A 509 27.50 -5.75 -3.93
CA PRO A 509 28.41 -5.11 -2.99
C PRO A 509 28.18 -3.60 -2.79
N VAL A 510 27.85 -2.86 -3.86
CA VAL A 510 27.52 -1.43 -3.79
C VAL A 510 26.29 -1.20 -2.92
N LEU A 511 25.24 -1.98 -3.14
CA LEU A 511 24.00 -1.88 -2.38
C LEU A 511 24.19 -2.19 -0.89
N ALA A 512 24.99 -3.21 -0.57
CA ALA A 512 25.35 -3.53 0.81
C ALA A 512 26.14 -2.40 1.49
N ALA A 513 27.12 -1.82 0.79
CA ALA A 513 27.91 -0.71 1.29
C ALA A 513 27.09 0.59 1.46
N ALA A 514 26.15 0.86 0.55
CA ALA A 514 25.24 2.01 0.65
C ALA A 514 24.34 1.88 1.89
N TYR A 515 23.78 0.70 2.13
CA TYR A 515 23.00 0.43 3.35
C TYR A 515 23.84 0.65 4.63
N GLN A 516 25.08 0.15 4.66
CA GLN A 516 25.99 0.34 5.80
C GLN A 516 26.33 1.82 6.06
N ARG A 517 26.28 2.67 5.02
CA ARG A 517 26.42 4.13 5.12
C ARG A 517 25.13 4.84 5.54
N GLY A 518 24.03 4.10 5.67
CA GLY A 518 22.73 4.61 6.13
C GLY A 518 21.69 4.80 5.03
N CYS A 519 21.97 4.49 3.75
CA CYS A 519 20.96 4.58 2.70
C CYS A 519 19.80 3.62 2.98
N ARG A 520 18.57 4.15 2.93
CA ARG A 520 17.31 3.43 3.16
C ARG A 520 16.15 4.29 2.69
N PHE A 521 15.06 3.67 2.25
CA PHE A 521 13.92 4.36 1.66
C PHE A 521 14.32 5.29 0.49
N ASP A 522 15.19 4.83 -0.41
CA ASP A 522 15.78 5.65 -1.48
C ASP A 522 14.76 6.21 -2.49
N GLY A 523 13.55 5.63 -2.55
CA GLY A 523 12.44 6.18 -3.34
C GLY A 523 11.72 7.37 -2.70
N TRP A 524 12.02 7.71 -1.44
CA TRP A 524 11.39 8.79 -0.69
C TRP A 524 12.28 10.03 -0.72
N THR A 525 11.76 11.14 -1.23
CA THR A 525 12.52 12.40 -1.41
C THR A 525 13.19 12.89 -0.12
N ASP A 526 12.54 12.69 1.03
CA ASP A 526 13.06 13.13 2.34
C ASP A 526 14.14 12.18 2.91
N SER A 527 14.39 11.03 2.27
CA SER A 527 15.33 9.99 2.72
C SER A 527 16.47 9.72 1.74
N PHE A 528 16.31 10.09 0.46
CA PHE A 528 17.31 9.86 -0.56
C PHE A 528 18.59 10.71 -0.32
N ASP A 529 19.73 10.04 -0.16
CA ASP A 529 21.04 10.67 0.04
C ASP A 529 21.97 10.43 -1.16
N LYS A 530 21.99 11.39 -2.09
CA LYS A 530 22.85 11.34 -3.27
C LYS A 530 24.34 11.25 -2.91
N ALA A 531 24.79 11.99 -1.90
CA ALA A 531 26.21 12.06 -1.55
C ALA A 531 26.69 10.70 -1.04
N ALA A 532 25.91 10.07 -0.17
CA ALA A 532 26.21 8.72 0.32
C ALA A 532 26.29 7.69 -0.83
N TRP A 533 25.39 7.76 -1.82
CA TRP A 533 25.44 6.89 -2.99
C TRP A 533 26.69 7.11 -3.85
N ASP A 534 27.03 8.36 -4.18
CA ASP A 534 28.18 8.66 -5.03
C ASP A 534 29.51 8.28 -4.36
N GLU A 535 29.63 8.51 -3.05
CA GLU A 535 30.78 8.03 -2.27
C GLU A 535 30.85 6.50 -2.24
N THR A 536 29.70 5.82 -2.19
CA THR A 536 29.65 4.35 -2.21
C THR A 536 30.12 3.81 -3.56
N PHE A 537 29.60 4.33 -4.67
CA PHE A 537 30.03 3.97 -6.01
C PHE A 537 31.55 4.14 -6.18
N THR A 538 32.07 5.30 -5.74
CA THR A 538 33.50 5.60 -5.77
C THR A 538 34.31 4.61 -4.93
N ALA A 539 33.89 4.34 -3.70
CA ALA A 539 34.59 3.43 -2.79
C ALA A 539 34.60 1.97 -3.28
N GLN A 540 33.57 1.55 -4.01
CA GLN A 540 33.48 0.22 -4.62
C GLN A 540 34.13 0.14 -6.00
N GLY A 541 34.63 1.25 -6.54
CA GLY A 541 35.24 1.30 -7.87
C GLY A 541 34.26 0.99 -9.00
N VAL A 542 32.97 1.29 -8.80
CA VAL A 542 31.91 1.06 -9.79
C VAL A 542 31.45 2.41 -10.33
N ASP A 543 31.62 2.62 -11.62
CA ASP A 543 31.06 3.78 -12.31
C ASP A 543 29.57 3.55 -12.63
N PRO A 544 28.64 4.31 -12.02
CA PRO A 544 27.21 4.17 -12.30
C PRO A 544 26.84 4.55 -13.74
N GLU A 545 27.60 5.44 -14.38
CA GLU A 545 27.23 6.00 -15.68
C GLU A 545 27.35 4.96 -16.82
N VAL A 546 28.16 3.91 -16.62
CA VAL A 546 28.28 2.77 -17.54
C VAL A 546 26.93 2.07 -17.77
N TYR A 547 26.09 1.98 -16.74
CA TYR A 547 24.77 1.33 -16.82
C TYR A 547 23.72 2.21 -17.51
N LEU A 548 24.00 3.51 -17.70
CA LEU A 548 23.08 4.47 -18.28
C LEU A 548 23.34 4.72 -19.77
N GLN A 549 24.49 4.31 -20.30
CA GLN A 549 24.84 4.45 -21.71
C GLN A 549 23.97 3.58 -22.64
N PRO A 550 23.84 3.92 -23.93
CA PRO A 550 23.28 3.02 -24.94
C PRO A 550 24.04 1.69 -25.01
N VAL A 551 23.37 0.65 -25.50
CA VAL A 551 23.91 -0.70 -25.62
C VAL A 551 23.72 -1.20 -27.04
N ASP A 552 24.72 -1.86 -27.61
CA ASP A 552 24.57 -2.51 -28.91
C ASP A 552 23.54 -3.65 -28.86
N LEU A 553 22.80 -3.83 -29.95
CA LEU A 553 21.74 -4.84 -30.05
C LEU A 553 22.25 -6.27 -29.85
N ASP A 554 23.52 -6.54 -30.15
CA ASP A 554 24.17 -7.85 -30.03
C ASP A 554 24.96 -8.03 -28.73
N ALA A 555 25.12 -6.96 -27.93
CA ALA A 555 25.87 -7.05 -26.68
C ALA A 555 25.15 -7.95 -25.65
N PRO A 556 25.90 -8.65 -24.78
CA PRO A 556 25.30 -9.42 -23.71
C PRO A 556 24.60 -8.49 -22.71
N LEU A 557 23.43 -8.93 -22.24
CA LEU A 557 22.67 -8.28 -21.19
C LEU A 557 22.73 -9.13 -19.90
N PRO A 558 22.83 -8.50 -18.71
CA PRO A 558 22.89 -9.23 -17.45
C PRO A 558 21.74 -10.24 -17.26
N TRP A 559 20.56 -9.91 -17.78
CA TRP A 559 19.32 -10.69 -17.69
C TRP A 559 19.07 -11.65 -18.87
N ASP A 560 20.01 -11.86 -19.80
CA ASP A 560 19.79 -12.71 -21.00
C ASP A 560 19.44 -14.19 -20.69
N HIS A 561 19.71 -14.64 -19.46
CA HIS A 561 19.35 -15.97 -18.97
C HIS A 561 17.89 -16.06 -18.46
N ILE A 562 17.19 -14.93 -18.31
CA ILE A 562 15.78 -14.88 -17.95
C ILE A 562 14.95 -14.82 -19.23
N ASP A 563 14.06 -15.78 -19.42
CA ASP A 563 13.16 -15.85 -20.57
C ASP A 563 11.74 -15.45 -20.18
N THR A 564 11.35 -14.22 -20.55
CA THR A 564 9.98 -13.71 -20.36
C THR A 564 9.02 -14.18 -21.46
N GLY A 565 9.48 -15.02 -22.39
CA GLY A 565 8.73 -15.47 -23.57
C GLY A 565 8.67 -14.42 -24.69
N VAL A 566 9.08 -13.17 -24.45
CA VAL A 566 9.20 -12.15 -25.50
C VAL A 566 10.56 -12.31 -26.17
N SER A 567 10.59 -12.61 -27.47
CA SER A 567 11.84 -12.89 -28.17
C SER A 567 12.71 -11.65 -28.35
N ARG A 568 14.04 -11.84 -28.30
CA ARG A 568 15.01 -10.77 -28.57
C ARG A 568 14.82 -10.15 -29.95
N ASP A 569 14.56 -10.98 -30.96
CA ASP A 569 14.31 -10.56 -32.35
C ASP A 569 13.09 -9.65 -32.45
N PHE A 570 12.00 -9.96 -31.73
CA PHE A 570 10.83 -9.09 -31.67
C PHE A 570 11.17 -7.74 -31.04
N LEU A 571 11.90 -7.74 -29.91
CA LEU A 571 12.31 -6.51 -29.24
C LEU A 571 13.21 -5.65 -30.14
N ALA A 572 14.15 -6.26 -30.86
CA ALA A 572 15.04 -5.58 -31.80
C ALA A 572 14.27 -5.01 -33.00
N ALA A 573 13.32 -5.77 -33.57
CA ALA A 573 12.45 -5.30 -34.63
C ALA A 573 11.58 -4.11 -34.19
N GLU A 574 11.02 -4.16 -32.97
CA GLU A 574 10.27 -3.03 -32.41
C GLU A 574 11.16 -1.82 -32.11
N HIS A 575 12.41 -2.03 -31.70
CA HIS A 575 13.38 -0.96 -31.55
C HIS A 575 13.64 -0.27 -32.90
N GLN A 576 13.86 -1.05 -33.97
CA GLN A 576 14.06 -0.50 -35.31
C GLN A 576 12.83 0.28 -35.80
N LYS A 577 11.62 -0.28 -35.66
CA LYS A 577 10.38 0.44 -35.98
C LYS A 577 10.24 1.75 -35.20
N ALA A 578 10.75 1.81 -33.96
CA ALA A 578 10.76 3.05 -33.19
C ALA A 578 11.63 4.12 -33.84
N LEU A 579 12.84 3.76 -34.28
CA LEU A 579 13.74 4.66 -34.99
C LEU A 579 13.11 5.16 -36.30
N ASP A 580 12.38 4.28 -36.99
CA ASP A 580 11.70 4.60 -38.24
C ASP A 580 10.35 5.33 -38.03
N GLY A 581 9.91 5.50 -36.77
CA GLY A 581 8.60 6.09 -36.43
C GLY A 581 7.39 5.25 -36.88
N THR A 582 7.59 3.97 -37.18
CA THR A 582 6.56 3.06 -37.66
C THR A 582 5.72 2.53 -36.50
N PRO A 583 4.39 2.68 -36.51
CA PRO A 583 3.53 2.14 -35.46
C PRO A 583 3.39 0.62 -35.60
N THR A 584 3.15 -0.05 -34.47
CA THR A 584 2.80 -1.47 -34.43
C THR A 584 1.34 -1.62 -33.99
N PRO A 585 0.49 -2.29 -34.78
CA PRO A 585 -0.92 -2.45 -34.46
C PRO A 585 -1.13 -3.34 -33.24
N ASP A 586 -2.32 -3.23 -32.64
CA ASP A 586 -2.73 -4.03 -31.50
C ASP A 586 -3.04 -5.47 -31.93
N CYS A 587 -2.41 -6.46 -31.29
CA CYS A 587 -2.66 -7.87 -31.59
C CYS A 587 -3.99 -8.40 -31.05
N ARG A 588 -4.76 -7.56 -30.34
CA ARG A 588 -6.13 -7.89 -29.92
C ARG A 588 -7.13 -7.85 -31.08
N SER A 589 -7.09 -6.78 -31.86
CA SER A 589 -8.04 -6.56 -32.97
C SER A 589 -7.41 -6.73 -34.36
N GLY A 590 -6.09 -6.89 -34.41
CA GLY A 590 -5.33 -7.15 -35.63
C GLY A 590 -4.53 -8.46 -35.54
N ASP A 591 -3.65 -8.67 -36.50
CA ASP A 591 -2.86 -9.90 -36.57
C ASP A 591 -1.85 -10.03 -35.43
N CYS A 592 -1.51 -11.28 -35.08
CA CYS A 592 -0.43 -11.56 -34.15
C CYS A 592 0.90 -10.98 -34.66
N GLN A 593 1.59 -10.21 -33.82
CA GLN A 593 2.85 -9.55 -34.16
C GLN A 593 4.09 -10.44 -33.90
N GLY A 594 3.91 -11.72 -33.59
CA GLY A 594 5.01 -12.68 -33.48
C GLY A 594 5.95 -12.47 -32.29
N CYS A 595 5.47 -11.97 -31.16
CA CYS A 595 6.34 -11.66 -30.01
C CYS A 595 6.97 -12.88 -29.30
N GLY A 596 6.55 -14.10 -29.61
CA GLY A 596 7.09 -15.36 -29.05
C GLY A 596 6.33 -15.93 -27.84
N VAL A 597 5.45 -15.14 -27.20
CA VAL A 597 4.80 -15.54 -25.94
C VAL A 597 3.72 -16.61 -26.12
N CYS A 598 2.88 -16.48 -27.16
CA CYS A 598 1.71 -17.32 -27.34
C CYS A 598 2.06 -18.56 -28.18
N ASP A 599 1.72 -19.75 -27.68
CA ASP A 599 1.79 -21.01 -28.45
C ASP A 599 0.43 -21.36 -29.10
N PHE A 600 -0.62 -20.61 -28.74
CA PHE A 600 -2.02 -20.82 -29.16
C PHE A 600 -2.60 -22.20 -28.83
N LYS A 601 -1.92 -22.95 -27.94
CA LYS A 601 -2.35 -24.25 -27.42
C LYS A 601 -2.64 -24.17 -25.92
N THR A 602 -1.69 -23.69 -25.14
CA THR A 602 -1.77 -23.57 -23.68
C THR A 602 -1.71 -22.12 -23.23
N CYS A 603 -1.01 -21.25 -23.96
CA CYS A 603 -0.82 -19.84 -23.64
C CYS A 603 -1.26 -18.98 -24.83
N ARG A 604 -2.35 -18.23 -24.64
CA ARG A 604 -2.91 -17.30 -25.63
C ARG A 604 -3.66 -16.16 -24.93
N PRO A 605 -4.00 -15.07 -25.63
CA PRO A 605 -4.93 -14.08 -25.09
C PRO A 605 -6.26 -14.76 -24.72
N ILE A 606 -6.78 -14.44 -23.54
CA ILE A 606 -8.11 -14.86 -23.10
C ILE A 606 -8.93 -13.60 -22.88
N GLU A 607 -9.95 -13.42 -23.72
CA GLU A 607 -10.92 -12.33 -23.57
C GLU A 607 -12.16 -12.81 -22.85
N ALA A 608 -12.73 -11.95 -22.00
CA ALA A 608 -13.93 -12.29 -21.25
C ALA A 608 -15.14 -12.59 -22.17
N PHE A 609 -15.17 -12.00 -23.38
CA PHE A 609 -16.23 -12.26 -24.35
C PHE A 609 -16.26 -13.72 -24.83
N GLU A 610 -15.10 -14.38 -24.95
CA GLU A 610 -15.03 -15.81 -25.31
C GLU A 610 -15.68 -16.69 -24.23
N LYS A 611 -15.71 -16.23 -22.98
CA LYS A 611 -16.32 -16.90 -21.83
C LYS A 611 -17.79 -16.53 -21.61
N LYS A 612 -18.38 -15.72 -22.50
CA LYS A 612 -19.67 -15.00 -22.40
C LYS A 612 -19.60 -13.77 -21.49
N CYS A 613 -20.10 -12.63 -21.99
CA CYS A 613 -20.29 -11.42 -21.19
C CYS A 613 -21.58 -11.42 -20.37
N ASP A 614 -22.41 -12.47 -20.49
CA ASP A 614 -23.61 -12.61 -19.67
C ASP A 614 -23.20 -12.79 -18.22
N VAL A 615 -23.69 -11.91 -17.36
CA VAL A 615 -23.65 -12.15 -15.92
C VAL A 615 -24.95 -12.86 -15.59
N SER A 616 -24.84 -14.06 -15.04
CA SER A 616 -25.97 -14.82 -14.48
C SER A 616 -26.88 -13.88 -13.69
N ALA A 617 -28.20 -14.03 -13.91
CA ALA A 617 -29.18 -13.18 -13.25
C ALA A 617 -28.90 -13.20 -11.74
N PRO A 618 -28.91 -12.03 -11.08
CA PRO A 618 -28.47 -11.94 -9.70
C PRO A 618 -29.18 -13.00 -8.85
N ALA A 619 -28.42 -13.69 -7.98
CA ALA A 619 -29.02 -14.38 -6.85
C ALA A 619 -30.03 -13.42 -6.23
N ALA A 620 -31.26 -13.91 -5.98
CA ALA A 620 -32.45 -13.09 -5.73
C ALA A 620 -32.05 -11.79 -5.01
N PRO A 621 -32.31 -10.61 -5.61
CA PRO A 621 -31.85 -9.35 -5.05
C PRO A 621 -32.17 -9.36 -3.57
N ALA A 622 -31.18 -9.01 -2.73
CA ALA A 622 -31.41 -8.84 -1.30
C ALA A 622 -32.78 -8.18 -1.15
N PRO A 623 -33.71 -8.79 -0.38
CA PRO A 623 -35.12 -8.44 -0.41
C PRO A 623 -35.22 -6.92 -0.39
N PRO A 624 -36.05 -6.34 -1.25
CA PRO A 624 -36.08 -4.90 -1.35
C PRO A 624 -36.25 -4.34 0.05
N LEU A 625 -35.23 -3.66 0.58
CA LEU A 625 -35.44 -2.68 1.64
C LEU A 625 -36.60 -1.84 1.10
N ALA A 626 -37.77 -1.99 1.72
CA ALA A 626 -38.91 -1.16 1.43
C ALA A 626 -38.36 0.27 1.35
N ASP A 627 -38.75 1.03 0.32
CA ASP A 627 -38.34 2.42 0.20
C ASP A 627 -38.37 3.02 1.60
N ALA A 628 -37.20 3.35 2.15
CA ALA A 628 -37.07 3.79 3.53
C ALA A 628 -37.56 5.25 3.60
N GLU A 629 -38.80 5.47 3.22
CA GLU A 629 -39.72 6.48 3.73
C GLU A 629 -40.25 6.08 5.12
N GLY A 630 -39.62 5.08 5.77
CA GLY A 630 -39.83 4.78 7.18
C GLY A 630 -39.22 5.87 8.08
N PRO A 631 -39.71 6.03 9.33
CA PRO A 631 -39.13 6.98 10.28
C PRO A 631 -37.65 6.67 10.49
N PHE A 632 -36.76 7.62 10.22
CA PHE A 632 -35.36 7.48 10.61
C PHE A 632 -35.21 7.81 12.09
N HIS A 633 -34.50 6.97 12.84
CA HIS A 633 -34.19 7.23 14.24
C HIS A 633 -32.73 7.60 14.40
N ARG A 634 -32.50 8.67 15.16
CA ARG A 634 -31.16 9.02 15.62
C ARG A 634 -30.89 8.22 16.89
N VAL A 635 -29.75 7.54 16.92
CA VAL A 635 -29.34 6.70 18.04
C VAL A 635 -27.96 7.13 18.51
N ARG A 636 -27.71 6.97 19.80
CA ARG A 636 -26.41 7.11 20.44
C ARG A 636 -25.86 5.72 20.71
N VAL A 637 -24.68 5.42 20.17
CA VAL A 637 -23.91 4.22 20.51
C VAL A 637 -22.81 4.63 21.47
N VAL A 638 -22.75 3.98 22.62
CA VAL A 638 -21.66 4.14 23.60
C VAL A 638 -20.68 3.00 23.39
N TYR A 639 -19.39 3.30 23.36
CA TYR A 639 -18.33 2.32 23.17
C TYR A 639 -17.15 2.58 24.12
N SER A 640 -16.44 1.52 24.48
CA SER A 640 -15.15 1.59 25.17
C SER A 640 -13.99 1.46 24.17
N LYS A 641 -12.88 2.12 24.50
CA LYS A 641 -11.60 2.08 23.79
C LYS A 641 -10.52 1.76 24.80
N LEU A 642 -10.20 0.49 24.96
CA LEU A 642 -9.29 -0.04 25.99
C LEU A 642 -8.18 -0.88 25.36
N GLY A 643 -7.12 -1.16 26.13
CA GLY A 643 -6.06 -2.09 25.69
C GLY A 643 -5.41 -1.67 24.36
N PRO A 644 -5.20 -2.59 23.40
CA PRO A 644 -4.58 -2.29 22.10
C PRO A 644 -5.28 -1.17 21.33
N ALA A 645 -6.61 -1.06 21.44
CA ALA A 645 -7.40 -0.08 20.70
C ALA A 645 -7.02 1.37 21.01
N ARG A 646 -6.34 1.64 22.13
CA ARG A 646 -5.86 2.98 22.50
C ARG A 646 -4.97 3.62 21.42
N TYR A 647 -4.31 2.81 20.60
CA TYR A 647 -3.42 3.26 19.53
C TYR A 647 -4.14 3.63 18.23
N PHE A 648 -5.45 3.40 18.12
CA PHE A 648 -6.21 3.89 16.98
C PHE A 648 -6.40 5.41 17.05
N GLY A 649 -6.06 6.09 15.96
CA GLY A 649 -6.41 7.48 15.73
C GLY A 649 -7.88 7.64 15.33
N GLN A 650 -8.39 8.87 15.38
CA GLN A 650 -9.80 9.15 15.11
C GLN A 650 -10.28 8.69 13.73
N LEU A 651 -9.47 8.89 12.69
CA LEU A 651 -9.84 8.50 11.32
C LEU A 651 -9.90 6.97 11.16
N GLU A 652 -9.05 6.25 11.88
CA GLU A 652 -9.03 4.78 11.90
C GLU A 652 -10.27 4.26 12.63
N LEU A 653 -10.61 4.83 13.79
CA LEU A 653 -11.84 4.50 14.53
C LEU A 653 -13.10 4.67 13.66
N VAL A 654 -13.22 5.82 12.98
CA VAL A 654 -14.33 6.07 12.06
C VAL A 654 -14.42 4.96 11.01
N SER A 655 -13.29 4.60 10.40
CA SER A 655 -13.25 3.57 9.35
C SER A 655 -13.58 2.18 9.89
N ILE A 656 -13.06 1.82 11.08
CA ILE A 656 -13.31 0.55 11.76
C ILE A 656 -14.81 0.39 12.05
N PHE A 657 -15.44 1.38 12.68
CA PHE A 657 -16.86 1.33 13.02
C PHE A 657 -17.76 1.31 11.77
N LEU A 658 -17.46 2.10 10.74
CA LEU A 658 -18.24 2.09 9.50
C LEU A 658 -18.17 0.74 8.79
N ARG A 659 -17.00 0.10 8.75
CA ARG A 659 -16.87 -1.26 8.19
C ARG A 659 -17.56 -2.30 9.06
N ALA A 660 -17.46 -2.18 10.38
CA ALA A 660 -18.13 -3.07 11.33
C ALA A 660 -19.67 -2.99 11.20
N LEU A 661 -20.23 -1.78 11.06
CA LEU A 661 -21.67 -1.57 10.80
C LEU A 661 -22.12 -2.31 9.53
N ARG A 662 -21.36 -2.17 8.44
CA ARG A 662 -21.66 -2.85 7.17
C ARG A 662 -21.60 -4.38 7.29
N ARG A 663 -20.56 -4.93 7.93
CA ARG A 663 -20.47 -6.38 8.18
C ARG A 663 -21.57 -6.90 9.11
N ALA A 664 -22.00 -6.08 10.07
CA ALA A 664 -23.11 -6.37 10.98
C ALA A 664 -24.50 -6.28 10.34
N GLY A 665 -24.61 -5.78 9.10
CA GLY A 665 -25.89 -5.49 8.45
C GLY A 665 -26.64 -4.31 9.05
N VAL A 666 -25.96 -3.45 9.82
CA VAL A 666 -26.55 -2.24 10.40
C VAL A 666 -26.33 -1.08 9.42
N GLU A 667 -27.38 -0.70 8.68
CA GLU A 667 -27.28 0.30 7.63
C GLU A 667 -27.60 1.72 8.16
N PRO A 668 -26.60 2.64 8.21
CA PRO A 668 -26.87 4.04 8.54
C PRO A 668 -27.57 4.75 7.38
N ALA A 669 -28.39 5.75 7.68
CA ALA A 669 -28.94 6.66 6.69
C ALA A 669 -27.82 7.49 6.04
N TYR A 670 -27.99 7.88 4.78
CA TYR A 670 -26.99 8.64 4.03
C TYR A 670 -27.43 10.11 3.78
N SER A 671 -26.45 10.98 3.53
CA SER A 671 -26.69 12.37 3.10
C SER A 671 -27.20 12.43 1.64
N ALA A 672 -28.01 13.44 1.32
CA ALA A 672 -28.36 13.76 -0.06
C ALA A 672 -27.17 14.38 -0.82
N GLY A 673 -27.02 14.06 -2.12
CA GLY A 673 -26.00 14.65 -3.00
C GLY A 673 -25.24 13.63 -3.85
N PHE A 674 -24.28 14.10 -4.66
CA PHE A 674 -23.51 13.26 -5.59
C PHE A 674 -22.60 12.22 -4.89
N HIS A 675 -22.25 12.45 -3.62
CA HIS A 675 -21.46 11.53 -2.80
C HIS A 675 -22.15 11.35 -1.44
N PRO A 676 -23.13 10.44 -1.34
CA PRO A 676 -23.83 10.16 -0.11
C PRO A 676 -22.83 9.69 0.96
N LYS A 677 -22.80 10.37 2.10
CA LYS A 677 -22.00 9.97 3.27
C LYS A 677 -22.92 9.37 4.33
N PRO A 678 -22.48 8.32 5.04
CA PRO A 678 -23.24 7.80 6.16
C PRO A 678 -23.39 8.90 7.23
N LYS A 679 -24.60 9.08 7.75
CA LYS A 679 -24.93 10.05 8.80
C LYS A 679 -24.46 9.51 10.15
N VAL A 680 -23.14 9.47 10.33
CA VAL A 680 -22.45 9.08 11.55
C VAL A 680 -21.59 10.24 12.03
N ALA A 681 -21.74 10.62 13.29
CA ALA A 681 -21.01 11.73 13.91
C ALA A 681 -20.40 11.25 15.23
N PHE A 682 -19.08 11.23 15.30
CA PHE A 682 -18.34 10.93 16.53
C PHE A 682 -18.27 12.18 17.43
N GLY A 683 -18.18 11.96 18.73
CA GLY A 683 -17.84 13.01 19.70
C GLY A 683 -16.39 13.48 19.56
N ASP A 684 -15.88 14.11 20.63
CA ASP A 684 -14.50 14.59 20.67
C ASP A 684 -13.49 13.46 20.47
N ALA A 685 -12.45 13.74 19.70
CA ALA A 685 -11.42 12.76 19.39
C ALA A 685 -10.54 12.47 20.61
N LEU A 686 -10.51 11.22 21.04
CA LEU A 686 -9.61 10.76 22.09
C LEU A 686 -8.16 10.72 21.54
N PRO A 687 -7.16 11.29 22.24
CA PRO A 687 -5.76 11.20 21.81
C PRO A 687 -5.28 9.75 21.63
N VAL A 688 -4.36 9.55 20.68
CA VAL A 688 -3.66 8.26 20.51
C VAL A 688 -2.88 7.95 21.78
N GLY A 689 -2.94 6.69 22.23
CA GLY A 689 -2.35 6.22 23.49
C GLY A 689 -3.28 6.30 24.70
N MET A 690 -4.40 7.03 24.61
CA MET A 690 -5.38 7.14 25.69
C MET A 690 -6.50 6.10 25.56
N GLU A 691 -6.93 5.61 26.72
CA GLU A 691 -8.04 4.68 26.89
C GLU A 691 -9.27 5.41 27.44
N SER A 692 -10.47 4.91 27.14
CA SER A 692 -11.72 5.42 27.67
C SER A 692 -12.73 4.30 27.84
N GLU A 693 -13.44 4.29 28.96
CA GLU A 693 -14.51 3.31 29.25
C GLU A 693 -15.81 3.66 28.51
N ALA A 694 -16.04 4.94 28.21
CA ALA A 694 -17.26 5.40 27.60
C ALA A 694 -17.01 6.62 26.70
N GLU A 695 -16.98 6.37 25.40
CA GLU A 695 -17.12 7.37 24.35
C GLU A 695 -18.42 7.13 23.59
N SER A 696 -18.85 8.12 22.80
CA SER A 696 -20.07 7.97 22.03
C SER A 696 -19.94 8.48 20.60
N PHE A 697 -20.71 7.85 19.72
CA PHE A 697 -21.02 8.39 18.42
C PHE A 697 -22.53 8.31 18.19
N PHE A 698 -23.00 9.18 17.31
CA PHE A 698 -24.39 9.26 16.92
C PHE A 698 -24.51 8.76 15.49
N MET A 699 -25.53 7.96 15.23
CA MET A 699 -25.87 7.57 13.87
C MET A 699 -27.36 7.68 13.64
N THR A 700 -27.77 7.79 12.39
CA THR A 700 -29.17 7.70 11.99
C THR A 700 -29.37 6.36 11.29
N ILE A 701 -30.36 5.56 11.71
CA ILE A 701 -30.65 4.24 11.15
C ILE A 701 -32.12 4.12 10.74
N ALA A 702 -32.43 3.11 9.94
CA ALA A 702 -33.80 2.70 9.64
C ALA A 702 -34.51 2.14 10.90
N THR A 703 -35.82 2.24 10.93
CA THR A 703 -36.70 1.99 12.09
C THR A 703 -36.81 0.54 12.52
N ASP A 704 -36.45 -0.38 11.63
CA ASP A 704 -36.71 -1.82 11.73
C ASP A 704 -35.60 -2.60 12.46
N PHE A 705 -34.44 -1.99 12.71
CA PHE A 705 -33.34 -2.66 13.42
C PHE A 705 -33.48 -2.53 14.95
N PRO A 706 -33.56 -3.64 15.72
CA PRO A 706 -33.71 -3.58 17.17
C PRO A 706 -32.48 -2.94 17.86
N LEU A 707 -32.70 -1.85 18.61
CA LEU A 707 -31.62 -1.04 19.19
C LEU A 707 -30.76 -1.84 20.17
N GLU A 708 -31.38 -2.72 20.95
CA GLU A 708 -30.71 -3.60 21.91
C GLU A 708 -29.77 -4.62 21.26
N GLN A 709 -29.95 -4.93 19.96
CA GLN A 709 -29.11 -5.87 19.24
C GLN A 709 -27.87 -5.22 18.62
N ILE A 710 -27.89 -3.89 18.42
CA ILE A 710 -26.79 -3.16 17.76
C ILE A 710 -25.43 -3.40 18.45
N PRO A 711 -25.29 -3.29 19.79
CA PRO A 711 -24.01 -3.53 20.43
C PRO A 711 -23.49 -4.95 20.20
N ALA A 712 -24.34 -5.97 20.38
CA ALA A 712 -23.96 -7.36 20.20
C ALA A 712 -23.55 -7.66 18.75
N SER A 713 -24.27 -7.11 17.76
CA SER A 713 -23.93 -7.27 16.34
C SER A 713 -22.62 -6.58 15.98
N LEU A 714 -22.39 -5.35 16.47
CA LEU A 714 -21.12 -4.64 16.26
C LEU A 714 -19.93 -5.37 16.88
N ASN A 715 -20.08 -5.85 18.11
CA ASN A 715 -18.99 -6.48 18.87
C ASN A 715 -18.43 -7.76 18.22
N ARG A 716 -19.20 -8.42 17.34
CA ARG A 716 -18.70 -9.55 16.52
C ARG A 716 -17.71 -9.13 15.43
N HIS A 717 -17.67 -7.84 15.10
CA HIS A 717 -16.91 -7.29 13.99
C HIS A 717 -15.93 -6.20 14.41
N LEU A 718 -15.87 -5.84 15.69
CA LEU A 718 -14.90 -4.90 16.22
C LEU A 718 -13.59 -5.61 16.60
N PRO A 719 -12.43 -4.95 16.43
CA PRO A 719 -11.16 -5.50 16.86
C PRO A 719 -11.02 -5.48 18.39
N GLU A 720 -10.04 -6.22 18.90
CA GLU A 720 -9.72 -6.27 20.33
C GLU A 720 -9.55 -4.86 20.94
N GLY A 721 -10.17 -4.66 22.11
CA GLY A 721 -10.11 -3.39 22.83
C GLY A 721 -11.18 -2.36 22.43
N LEU A 722 -11.96 -2.61 21.37
CA LEU A 722 -13.16 -1.83 21.05
C LEU A 722 -14.40 -2.64 21.39
N LEU A 723 -15.30 -2.06 22.18
CA LEU A 723 -16.57 -2.71 22.54
C LEU A 723 -17.69 -1.68 22.55
N ALA A 724 -18.74 -1.88 21.76
CA ALA A 724 -20.00 -1.19 21.92
C ALA A 724 -20.68 -1.69 23.21
N VAL A 725 -20.87 -0.80 24.18
CA VAL A 725 -21.39 -1.10 25.52
C VAL A 725 -22.88 -0.77 25.67
N GLY A 726 -23.44 0.03 24.75
CA GLY A 726 -24.86 0.35 24.79
C GLY A 726 -25.33 1.11 23.56
N CYS A 727 -26.63 1.07 23.31
CA CYS A 727 -27.30 1.87 22.29
C CYS A 727 -28.62 2.42 22.86
N SER A 728 -28.90 3.70 22.63
CA SER A 728 -30.14 4.35 23.06
C SER A 728 -30.65 5.32 22.00
N PRO A 729 -31.96 5.63 21.97
CA PRO A 729 -32.47 6.76 21.17
C PRO A 729 -31.75 8.07 21.54
N ALA A 730 -31.58 8.94 20.55
CA ALA A 730 -30.98 10.27 20.72
C ALA A 730 -31.87 11.35 20.09
N GLN A 731 -31.94 12.54 20.69
CA GLN A 731 -32.77 13.61 20.14
C GLN A 731 -32.13 14.25 18.90
N THR A 732 -32.95 14.74 17.96
CA THR A 732 -32.52 15.31 16.66
C THR A 732 -31.51 16.45 16.79
N ARG A 733 -31.53 17.20 17.91
CA ARG A 733 -30.67 18.36 18.19
C ARG A 733 -29.50 18.10 19.15
N GLU A 734 -29.31 16.88 19.65
CA GLU A 734 -28.13 16.57 20.47
C GLU A 734 -26.86 16.66 19.61
N VAL A 735 -26.19 17.81 19.65
CA VAL A 735 -24.81 17.97 19.17
C VAL A 735 -23.90 17.33 20.21
N PRO A 736 -22.71 16.79 19.87
CA PRO A 736 -21.71 16.46 20.88
C PRO A 736 -21.54 17.66 21.82
N GLN A 737 -22.01 17.53 23.06
CA GLN A 737 -21.91 18.61 24.03
C GLN A 737 -20.43 18.83 24.37
N ARG A 738 -20.08 20.06 24.80
CA ARG A 738 -18.76 20.32 25.39
C ARG A 738 -18.51 19.28 26.49
N PRO A 739 -17.33 18.67 26.57
CA PRO A 739 -17.05 17.67 27.59
C PRO A 739 -17.22 18.32 28.97
N GLY A 740 -18.09 17.73 29.79
CA GLY A 740 -18.21 18.04 31.20
C GLY A 740 -16.94 17.66 31.98
N PRO A 741 -16.95 17.79 33.31
CA PRO A 741 -15.85 17.35 34.15
C PRO A 741 -15.58 15.85 33.96
N ALA A 742 -14.41 15.48 33.45
CA ALA A 742 -14.04 14.08 33.20
C ALA A 742 -13.04 13.59 34.25
N VAL A 743 -13.19 12.33 34.67
CA VAL A 743 -12.27 11.67 35.60
C VAL A 743 -11.27 10.83 34.81
N TYR A 744 -9.98 11.00 35.12
CA TYR A 744 -8.88 10.29 34.49
C TYR A 744 -8.07 9.54 35.54
N GLN A 745 -7.64 8.33 35.20
CA GLN A 745 -6.64 7.58 35.94
C GLN A 745 -5.35 7.53 35.11
N VAL A 746 -4.24 8.00 35.69
CA VAL A 746 -2.90 7.95 35.08
C VAL A 746 -2.07 6.94 35.84
N THR A 747 -1.54 5.94 35.13
CA THR A 747 -0.65 4.91 35.68
C THR A 747 0.71 5.03 34.99
N LEU A 748 1.77 5.24 35.77
CA LEU A 748 3.13 5.33 35.24
C LEU A 748 3.69 3.95 34.86
N PRO A 749 4.66 3.89 33.93
CA PRO A 749 5.35 2.64 33.63
C PRO A 749 6.08 2.08 34.86
N SER A 750 6.34 0.77 34.85
CA SER A 750 7.02 0.07 35.95
C SER A 750 8.33 0.75 36.33
N GLY A 751 8.55 0.97 37.63
CA GLY A 751 9.73 1.64 38.18
C GLY A 751 9.61 3.16 38.31
N SER A 752 8.57 3.78 37.72
CA SER A 752 8.25 5.20 37.92
C SER A 752 7.19 5.40 39.01
N ARG A 753 7.28 6.52 39.73
CA ARG A 753 6.33 6.88 40.80
C ARG A 753 6.04 8.38 40.80
N PHE A 754 4.85 8.74 41.23
CA PHE A 754 4.47 10.11 41.52
C PHE A 754 5.12 10.56 42.82
N ASP A 755 5.92 11.62 42.74
CA ASP A 755 6.59 12.19 43.91
C ASP A 755 5.56 12.67 44.96
N HIS A 756 5.78 12.28 46.22
CA HIS A 756 4.82 12.57 47.28
C HIS A 756 4.78 14.06 47.63
N GLN A 757 5.96 14.69 47.66
CA GLN A 757 6.10 16.09 48.03
C GLN A 757 5.50 17.00 46.96
N ALA A 758 5.70 16.67 45.68
CA ALA A 758 5.06 17.36 44.55
C ALA A 758 3.53 17.25 44.61
N PHE A 759 2.99 16.08 44.97
CA PHE A 759 1.54 15.90 45.17
C PHE A 759 1.01 16.78 46.30
N GLU A 760 1.66 16.78 47.46
CA GLU A 760 1.26 17.60 48.61
C GLU A 760 1.36 19.10 48.29
N ALA A 761 2.46 19.53 47.66
CA ALA A 761 2.67 20.90 47.23
C ALA A 761 1.59 21.36 46.24
N PHE A 762 1.27 20.55 45.23
CA PHE A 762 0.17 20.83 44.32
C PHE A 762 -1.15 20.92 45.09
N THR A 763 -1.46 19.96 45.96
CA THR A 763 -2.75 19.89 46.67
C THR A 763 -2.96 21.09 47.60
N ALA A 764 -1.92 21.51 48.33
CA ALA A 764 -1.98 22.64 49.25
C ALA A 764 -1.95 24.03 48.57
N ALA A 765 -1.45 24.13 47.34
CA ALA A 765 -1.33 25.41 46.64
C ALA A 765 -2.70 26.00 46.25
N PRO A 766 -2.93 27.32 46.46
CA PRO A 766 -4.17 27.99 46.03
C PRO A 766 -4.24 28.24 44.51
N ALA A 767 -3.08 28.32 43.84
CA ALA A 767 -2.92 28.44 42.41
C ALA A 767 -1.65 27.71 41.97
N PHE A 768 -1.62 27.15 40.76
CA PHE A 768 -0.47 26.45 40.20
C PHE A 768 -0.33 26.79 38.70
N GLU A 769 0.43 27.83 38.41
CA GLU A 769 0.55 28.38 37.05
C GLU A 769 1.60 27.66 36.21
N VAL A 770 1.21 27.23 35.00
CA VAL A 770 2.07 26.55 34.05
C VAL A 770 1.89 27.15 32.66
N MET A 771 2.99 27.26 31.92
CA MET A 771 2.98 27.70 30.53
C MET A 771 2.75 26.51 29.59
N PHE A 772 1.70 26.57 28.79
CA PHE A 772 1.43 25.61 27.72
C PHE A 772 1.56 26.27 26.35
N SER A 773 2.43 25.72 25.50
CA SER A 773 2.54 26.19 24.11
C SER A 773 1.50 25.53 23.21
N THR A 774 0.77 26.34 22.44
CA THR A 774 -0.17 25.84 21.43
C THR A 774 0.23 26.31 20.04
N ARG A 775 0.18 25.41 19.05
CA ARG A 775 0.48 25.72 17.64
C ARG A 775 -0.36 26.87 17.05
N LYS A 776 -1.54 27.17 17.62
CA LYS A 776 -2.48 28.18 17.10
C LYS A 776 -2.45 29.52 17.85
N LYS A 777 -2.13 29.52 19.14
CA LYS A 777 -2.23 30.73 19.99
C LYS A 777 -0.93 31.07 20.73
N GLY A 778 0.18 30.35 20.46
CA GLY A 778 1.44 30.54 21.16
C GLY A 778 1.37 30.05 22.61
N ASP A 779 2.25 30.57 23.44
CA ASP A 779 2.37 30.22 24.85
C ASP A 779 1.22 30.84 25.65
N GLN A 780 0.53 30.00 26.42
CA GLN A 780 -0.59 30.40 27.27
C GLN A 780 -0.29 30.01 28.70
N GLN A 781 -0.41 30.97 29.61
CA GLN A 781 -0.36 30.74 31.05
C GLN A 781 -1.69 30.15 31.51
N VAL A 782 -1.64 29.03 32.20
CA VAL A 782 -2.80 28.31 32.70
C VAL A 782 -2.59 27.98 34.16
N ASP A 783 -3.54 28.38 35.00
CA ASP A 783 -3.62 27.87 36.37
C ASP A 783 -4.22 26.46 36.38
N LEU A 784 -3.40 25.46 36.69
CA LEU A 784 -3.82 24.07 36.77
C LEU A 784 -4.84 23.81 37.88
N LYS A 785 -4.97 24.69 38.89
CA LYS A 785 -6.01 24.58 39.92
C LYS A 785 -7.41 24.93 39.41
N ALA A 786 -7.51 25.73 38.37
CA ALA A 786 -8.78 25.99 37.68
C ALA A 786 -9.19 24.83 36.75
N VAL A 787 -8.28 23.90 36.47
CA VAL A 787 -8.46 22.79 35.53
C VAL A 787 -8.67 21.47 36.27
N VAL A 788 -7.82 21.17 37.27
CA VAL A 788 -7.88 19.94 38.07
C VAL A 788 -8.67 20.23 39.34
N THR A 789 -9.94 19.82 39.35
CA THR A 789 -10.85 20.09 40.48
C THR A 789 -10.64 19.11 41.64
N GLU A 790 -10.21 17.88 41.34
CA GLU A 790 -9.91 16.84 42.33
C GLU A 790 -8.67 16.07 41.89
N CYS A 791 -7.81 15.68 42.83
CA CYS A 791 -6.58 14.93 42.57
C CYS A 791 -6.30 13.97 43.74
N PHE A 792 -6.25 12.67 43.46
CA PHE A 792 -6.05 11.61 44.44
C PHE A 792 -4.88 10.72 44.04
N ARG A 793 -3.94 10.51 44.95
CA ARG A 793 -2.88 9.52 44.76
C ARG A 793 -3.36 8.16 45.24
N LEU A 794 -3.85 7.34 44.32
CA LEU A 794 -4.38 6.00 44.61
C LEU A 794 -3.27 5.02 45.02
N ARG A 795 -2.11 5.11 44.37
CA ARG A 795 -0.89 4.31 44.63
C ARG A 795 0.35 5.12 44.27
N PRO A 796 1.57 4.69 44.66
CA PRO A 796 2.79 5.38 44.25
C PRO A 796 2.93 5.58 42.74
N ASP A 797 2.42 4.68 41.91
CA ASP A 797 2.47 4.71 40.45
C ASP A 797 1.15 5.13 39.78
N ARG A 798 0.10 5.42 40.57
CA ARG A 798 -1.26 5.64 40.06
C ARG A 798 -1.93 6.86 40.68
N LEU A 799 -2.37 7.76 39.82
CA LEU A 799 -3.06 8.99 40.15
C LEU A 799 -4.46 8.99 39.53
N GLN A 800 -5.45 9.51 40.26
CA GLN A 800 -6.77 9.83 39.73
C GLN A 800 -6.98 11.35 39.80
N LEU A 801 -7.50 11.95 38.74
CA LEU A 801 -7.77 13.37 38.69
C LEU A 801 -9.07 13.66 37.95
N ARG A 802 -9.83 14.63 38.46
CA ARG A 802 -11.02 15.18 37.79
C ARG A 802 -10.63 16.49 37.12
N MET A 803 -10.86 16.59 35.81
CA MET A 803 -10.51 17.77 35.02
C MET A 803 -11.72 18.40 34.36
N VAL A 804 -11.74 19.73 34.34
CA VAL A 804 -12.66 20.54 33.55
C VAL A 804 -11.87 21.23 32.45
N GLN A 805 -12.41 21.27 31.23
CA GLN A 805 -11.74 21.91 30.10
C GLN A 805 -11.98 23.44 30.12
N PRO A 806 -10.95 24.29 30.19
CA PRO A 806 -11.11 25.74 30.12
C PRO A 806 -11.63 26.19 28.75
N SER A 807 -12.35 27.32 28.71
CA SER A 807 -12.97 27.80 27.47
C SER A 807 -11.93 28.14 26.40
N GLY A 808 -11.97 27.42 25.27
CA GLY A 808 -11.12 27.72 24.11
C GLY A 808 -9.68 27.19 24.19
N LEU A 809 -9.39 26.31 25.16
CA LEU A 809 -8.15 25.56 25.30
C LEU A 809 -8.48 24.09 25.64
N THR A 810 -7.81 23.14 25.00
CA THR A 810 -7.98 21.71 25.29
C THR A 810 -6.72 21.17 25.94
N LEU A 811 -6.79 20.88 27.24
CA LEU A 811 -5.69 20.34 28.02
C LEU A 811 -5.81 18.82 28.14
N ARG A 812 -4.71 18.14 27.85
CA ARG A 812 -4.62 16.68 27.96
C ARG A 812 -4.11 16.31 29.36
N PRO A 813 -4.61 15.22 29.97
CA PRO A 813 -4.15 14.77 31.29
C PRO A 813 -2.65 14.53 31.37
N GLY A 814 -2.04 13.97 30.30
CA GLY A 814 -0.61 13.67 30.26
C GLY A 814 0.27 14.90 30.54
N PRO A 815 0.23 15.95 29.70
CA PRO A 815 0.96 17.19 29.94
C PRO A 815 0.65 17.83 31.30
N VAL A 816 -0.60 17.81 31.76
CA VAL A 816 -0.99 18.36 33.08
C VAL A 816 -0.26 17.61 34.20
N VAL A 817 -0.30 16.29 34.19
CA VAL A 817 0.39 15.45 35.18
C VAL A 817 1.91 15.59 35.05
N ALA A 818 2.44 15.68 33.83
CA ALA A 818 3.87 15.90 33.61
C ALA A 818 4.35 17.19 34.28
N SER A 819 3.58 18.28 34.16
CA SER A 819 3.90 19.57 34.77
C SER A 819 3.82 19.55 36.29
N ILE A 820 2.79 18.91 36.87
CA ILE A 820 2.62 18.82 38.33
C ILE A 820 3.79 18.07 38.98
N PHE A 821 4.23 16.97 38.36
CA PHE A 821 5.22 16.06 38.94
C PHE A 821 6.61 16.18 38.33
N SER A 822 6.83 17.13 37.42
CA SER A 822 8.08 17.28 36.65
C SER A 822 8.56 15.97 36.01
N LEU A 823 7.63 15.22 35.43
CA LEU A 823 7.93 13.92 34.83
C LEU A 823 8.55 14.09 33.44
N PRO A 824 9.57 13.30 33.07
CA PRO A 824 10.12 13.30 31.72
C PRO A 824 9.09 12.85 30.68
N ASP A 825 9.13 13.45 29.48
CA ASP A 825 8.23 13.10 28.37
C ASP A 825 8.27 11.59 28.05
N ALA A 826 9.46 10.97 28.07
CA ALA A 826 9.62 9.54 27.80
C ALA A 826 8.84 8.63 28.78
N VAL A 827 8.68 9.05 30.04
CA VAL A 827 7.87 8.34 31.05
C VAL A 827 6.40 8.54 30.73
N MET A 828 6.00 9.77 30.39
CA MET A 828 4.61 10.12 30.12
C MET A 828 4.07 9.55 28.81
N HIS A 829 4.90 9.40 27.78
CA HIS A 829 4.52 8.69 26.55
C HIS A 829 4.17 7.22 26.82
N GLN A 830 4.83 6.60 27.78
CA GLN A 830 4.59 5.21 28.19
C GLN A 830 3.53 5.07 29.30
N ALA A 831 3.11 6.17 29.92
CA ALA A 831 2.07 6.17 30.93
C ALA A 831 0.71 5.79 30.32
N ARG A 832 -0.05 4.97 31.05
CA ARG A 832 -1.42 4.62 30.67
C ARG A 832 -2.37 5.67 31.23
N VAL A 833 -3.10 6.34 30.34
CA VAL A 833 -4.14 7.30 30.71
C VAL A 833 -5.50 6.71 30.36
N LEU A 834 -6.35 6.51 31.36
CA LEU A 834 -7.70 5.97 31.24
C LEU A 834 -8.72 7.05 31.63
N LYS A 835 -9.65 7.37 30.75
CA LYS A 835 -10.84 8.17 31.07
C LYS A 835 -11.95 7.25 31.57
N LEU A 836 -12.45 7.50 32.78
CA LEU A 836 -13.49 6.68 33.42
C LEU A 836 -14.88 7.08 32.93
N ALA A 837 -15.82 6.13 32.92
CA ALA A 837 -17.21 6.40 32.57
C ALA A 837 -17.92 7.23 33.66
N GLU A 838 -18.58 8.33 33.26
CA GLU A 838 -19.45 9.08 34.18
C GLU A 838 -20.65 8.21 34.57
N HIS A 839 -20.67 7.73 35.82
CA HIS A 839 -21.82 7.00 36.34
C HIS A 839 -22.93 8.01 36.68
N ALA A 840 -24.10 7.85 36.06
CA ALA A 840 -25.29 8.62 36.42
C ALA A 840 -25.69 8.29 37.86
N GLY A 841 -25.20 9.07 38.84
CA GLY A 841 -25.60 8.95 40.24
C GLY A 841 -24.52 9.20 41.31
N CYS A 842 -23.23 9.28 40.98
CA CYS A 842 -22.20 9.56 41.99
C CYS A 842 -21.91 11.07 42.12
N THR A 843 -22.87 11.79 42.69
CA THR A 843 -22.61 13.06 43.40
C THR A 843 -22.35 12.82 44.90
N GLY A 844 -21.97 11.59 45.28
CA GLY A 844 -21.63 11.25 46.65
C GLY A 844 -20.12 11.36 46.86
N ASP A 845 -19.73 12.04 47.94
CA ASP A 845 -18.35 12.20 48.41
C ASP A 845 -17.51 10.94 48.21
N PHE A 846 -16.46 11.05 47.39
CA PHE A 846 -15.41 10.05 47.32
C PHE A 846 -14.54 10.18 48.57
N THR A 847 -14.93 9.50 49.63
CA THR A 847 -14.13 9.34 50.84
C THR A 847 -12.90 8.46 50.56
N GLU A 848 -11.78 8.83 51.17
CA GLU A 848 -10.48 8.14 51.06
C GLU A 848 -10.64 6.62 51.21
N PRO A 849 -9.97 5.79 50.37
CA PRO A 849 -9.85 4.38 50.68
C PRO A 849 -9.00 4.26 51.94
N GLY A 850 -9.65 3.93 53.06
CA GLY A 850 -8.98 3.65 54.32
C GLY A 850 -7.94 2.54 54.15
N ASN A 851 -6.80 2.74 54.83
CA ASN A 851 -5.72 1.77 54.96
C ASN A 851 -6.25 0.35 55.25
N ILE A 852 -6.10 -0.56 54.29
CA ILE A 852 -5.92 -2.01 54.50
C ILE A 852 -4.83 -2.49 53.55
#